data_AF-A0A843TV93-F1
#
_entry.id   AF-A0A843TV93-F1
#
_cell.length_a   1.000
_cell.length_b   1.000
_cell.length_c   1.000
_cell.angle_alpha   90.00
_cell.angle_beta   90.00
_cell.angle_gamma   90.00
#
_symmetry.space_group_name_H-M   'P 1'
#
loop_
_entity.id
_entity.type
_entity.pdbx_description
1 polymer ?
#
loop_
_entity_poly.entity_id
_entity_poly.type
_entity_poly.pdbx_seq_one_letter_code
_entity_poly.pdbx_strand_id
1 'polypeptide(L)'
;LIGAFGRCEYYSSKSSRSRDEREEEKAAASSSSPFLAAAAAVLGKQGRRSRRERASAAAEAKGEGSGGSGQGARLQQRRWPKGPAAAAVAQGDNGGGGTGRSPAQEEAAAPAARGIPCVEDPILLLLSSASSGQEGAAAKEQKRWQGFQKDLHAAIFLVQHAAVRKEGVQVCCSEGPVASAPGKVLITGGYLILERPNAGLVLSTTARFYAIGRPLYEEVKLESWAWAWTDVKLTSPQLSREATYKLSLNNATLQDTTNPFVEQAVQYAVAAAKALHIDQDKKDALNKLLLQGLDITILGCNDFYSYRAQIEARGLPLIPETLAMLPSFSSITFNEDESNGILSGQTCKPEVAKTGLGSSAAMTTSVVAALLHYLGVVNLQSSARKSLVDNDSDLDLVHVIAQCAHCVAQGKIGSGFDVSAAVYGSQRYVRFSPTVLSPAQDFVGKQLQNVIIDIMKEKWDHEKTHFSLPPLMQLGEPGTGGSSTPSMVGAVKQWQKFDPQKSLETWKRLAEANSVLETQFKILGQLAEQQWEDYRHTIISCGSHTHEKWKEQATNQQQKDVIKSLMEARETFLKIRLYMQQMGTAAGVPIEPESQTCLLDATMSIEGVLLAGVPGAGGFDAVFAITLGDADTRVIQAWSTLGVLPLLVKEDPHGVSLEGGDPRTQEMSSAISSIHIE
;
A
#
# COMPACT_ATOMS: atom_id res chain seq x y z
N LEU A 1 -45.98 -8.55 34.10
CA LEU A 1 -45.27 -7.30 34.45
C LEU A 1 -44.41 -6.95 33.23
N ILE A 2 -44.93 -6.38 32.14
CA ILE A 2 -45.53 -5.04 31.97
C ILE A 2 -44.72 -3.94 32.65
N GLY A 3 -44.20 -3.02 31.81
CA GLY A 3 -43.93 -1.62 32.13
C GLY A 3 -42.46 -1.28 32.36
N ALA A 4 -41.90 -0.16 31.91
CA ALA A 4 -42.46 0.96 31.15
C ALA A 4 -41.34 1.89 30.69
N PHE A 5 -41.50 2.45 29.49
CA PHE A 5 -41.28 3.85 29.06
C PHE A 5 -40.13 4.71 29.60
N GLY A 6 -39.41 5.31 28.64
CA GLY A 6 -38.87 6.67 28.71
C GLY A 6 -38.64 7.23 27.30
N ARG A 7 -39.59 8.03 26.79
CA ARG A 7 -39.47 8.84 25.56
C ARG A 7 -38.63 10.07 25.85
N CYS A 8 -37.90 10.59 24.86
CA CYS A 8 -37.53 12.00 24.81
C CYS A 8 -37.89 12.57 23.44
N GLU A 9 -38.69 13.64 23.47
CA GLU A 9 -39.35 14.27 22.34
C GLU A 9 -38.47 15.26 21.58
N TYR A 10 -38.84 15.41 20.32
CA TYR A 10 -38.49 16.47 19.37
C TYR A 10 -38.77 17.88 19.90
N TYR A 11 -37.88 18.82 19.60
CA TYR A 11 -38.22 20.24 19.47
C TYR A 11 -38.10 20.68 18.00
N SER A 12 -39.24 21.07 17.43
CA SER A 12 -39.38 21.75 16.15
C SER A 12 -39.66 23.23 16.42
N SER A 13 -38.91 24.13 15.78
CA SER A 13 -39.30 25.54 15.63
C SER A 13 -39.67 25.81 14.18
N LYS A 14 -40.97 25.91 13.91
CA LYS A 14 -41.53 26.50 12.69
C LYS A 14 -41.45 28.03 12.79
N SER A 15 -41.07 28.70 11.70
CA SER A 15 -41.59 30.04 11.39
C SER A 15 -42.38 29.97 10.10
N SER A 16 -43.67 30.24 10.22
CA SER A 16 -44.67 30.36 9.17
C SER A 16 -44.59 31.71 8.46
N ARG A 17 -44.76 31.72 7.13
CA ARG A 17 -45.53 32.76 6.45
C ARG A 17 -46.29 32.16 5.27
N SER A 18 -47.60 32.34 5.36
CA SER A 18 -48.68 31.90 4.48
C SER A 18 -49.02 32.94 3.40
N ARG A 19 -49.50 32.48 2.24
CA ARG A 19 -50.62 32.99 1.42
C ARG A 19 -50.63 32.20 0.10
N ASP A 20 -51.53 31.23 -0.09
CA ASP A 20 -52.93 31.31 -0.55
C ASP A 20 -53.13 31.87 -1.97
N GLU A 21 -53.66 31.01 -2.84
CA GLU A 21 -54.58 31.19 -4.01
C GLU A 21 -54.34 30.03 -5.01
N ARG A 22 -55.13 28.94 -4.99
CA ARG A 22 -56.44 28.63 -5.64
C ARG A 22 -56.43 28.51 -7.18
N GLU A 23 -56.93 27.34 -7.63
CA GLU A 23 -57.74 27.05 -8.84
C GLU A 23 -57.04 27.28 -10.21
N GLU A 24 -57.23 26.54 -11.30
CA GLU A 24 -58.18 25.50 -11.74
C GLU A 24 -57.66 24.85 -13.06
N GLU A 25 -58.09 23.61 -13.33
CA GLU A 25 -58.43 22.98 -14.62
C GLU A 25 -57.53 22.95 -15.90
N LYS A 26 -57.32 21.69 -16.33
CA LYS A 26 -57.57 21.08 -17.67
C LYS A 26 -56.69 21.40 -18.91
N ALA A 27 -56.02 20.31 -19.31
CA ALA A 27 -56.17 19.60 -20.60
C ALA A 27 -55.37 20.04 -21.84
N ALA A 28 -54.86 18.98 -22.49
CA ALA A 28 -54.64 18.77 -23.93
C ALA A 28 -53.30 19.19 -24.56
N ALA A 29 -52.53 18.14 -24.83
CA ALA A 29 -52.08 17.74 -26.17
C ALA A 29 -50.91 18.50 -26.85
N SER A 30 -49.92 17.66 -27.18
CA SER A 30 -49.23 17.58 -28.48
C SER A 30 -48.02 18.48 -28.75
N SER A 31 -47.11 17.86 -29.50
CA SER A 31 -46.09 18.44 -30.38
C SER A 31 -44.74 18.83 -29.76
N SER A 32 -43.78 17.91 -29.97
CA SER A 32 -42.49 18.16 -30.63
C SER A 32 -41.79 19.50 -30.33
N SER A 33 -40.76 19.42 -29.49
CA SER A 33 -39.72 20.43 -29.35
C SER A 33 -38.67 20.29 -30.47
N PRO A 34 -38.38 21.34 -31.26
CA PRO A 34 -37.12 21.48 -31.96
C PRO A 34 -36.23 22.45 -31.18
N PHE A 35 -35.01 22.08 -30.79
CA PHE A 35 -33.87 23.03 -30.72
C PHE A 35 -32.55 22.28 -30.49
N LEU A 36 -31.94 21.91 -31.62
CA LEU A 36 -30.50 21.86 -31.81
C LEU A 36 -29.95 23.30 -31.74
N ALA A 37 -29.01 23.58 -30.82
CA ALA A 37 -27.87 24.48 -30.99
C ALA A 37 -27.25 24.88 -29.63
N ALA A 38 -26.31 24.08 -29.12
CA ALA A 38 -25.33 24.53 -28.12
C ALA A 38 -24.11 23.60 -28.07
N ALA A 39 -23.39 23.47 -29.19
CA ALA A 39 -22.08 22.84 -29.23
C ALA A 39 -21.22 23.48 -30.34
N ALA A 40 -20.63 24.64 -30.03
CA ALA A 40 -19.42 25.18 -30.68
C ALA A 40 -19.14 26.61 -30.18
N ALA A 41 -18.40 26.79 -29.08
CA ALA A 41 -17.65 28.03 -28.80
C ALA A 41 -16.83 27.97 -27.51
N VAL A 42 -15.72 27.22 -27.43
CA VAL A 42 -14.57 27.63 -26.59
C VAL A 42 -13.25 27.09 -27.19
N LEU A 43 -12.87 27.56 -28.38
CA LEU A 43 -11.46 27.70 -28.76
C LEU A 43 -11.36 28.86 -29.74
N GLY A 44 -10.81 29.98 -29.27
CA GLY A 44 -10.41 31.08 -30.16
C GLY A 44 -10.59 32.47 -29.55
N LYS A 45 -9.46 33.16 -29.42
CA LYS A 45 -9.29 34.61 -29.34
C LYS A 45 -9.30 35.23 -27.94
N GLN A 46 -8.14 35.08 -27.29
CA GLN A 46 -7.39 36.27 -26.85
C GLN A 46 -7.23 37.23 -28.03
N GLY A 47 -7.61 38.49 -27.85
CA GLY A 47 -7.25 39.56 -28.77
C GLY A 47 -8.27 40.69 -28.86
N ARG A 48 -7.99 41.76 -28.11
CA ARG A 48 -8.44 43.17 -28.25
C ARG A 48 -9.30 43.71 -27.11
N ARG A 49 -8.63 44.27 -26.10
CA ARG A 49 -8.91 45.63 -25.59
C ARG A 49 -7.81 46.05 -24.61
N SER A 50 -6.85 46.83 -25.10
CA SER A 50 -6.35 48.06 -24.45
C SER A 50 -5.08 48.54 -25.18
N ARG A 51 -5.29 49.30 -26.25
CA ARG A 51 -4.26 50.16 -26.83
C ARG A 51 -4.76 51.59 -26.68
N ARG A 52 -4.33 52.26 -25.61
CA ARG A 52 -4.20 53.72 -25.52
C ARG A 52 -3.44 54.01 -24.23
N GLU A 53 -2.12 54.04 -24.35
CA GLU A 53 -1.29 55.12 -23.84
C GLU A 53 0.18 54.81 -24.13
N ARG A 54 0.92 55.88 -24.43
CA ARG A 54 2.39 55.99 -24.49
C ARG A 54 3.05 55.46 -25.77
N ALA A 55 3.03 56.36 -26.75
CA ALA A 55 4.16 56.61 -27.63
C ALA A 55 5.30 57.28 -26.84
N SER A 56 6.56 56.92 -27.14
CA SER A 56 7.71 57.82 -27.39
C SER A 56 9.04 57.24 -26.91
N ALA A 57 10.04 57.31 -27.80
CA ALA A 57 11.50 57.19 -27.63
C ALA A 57 12.04 55.83 -27.15
N ALA A 58 12.70 54.98 -27.96
CA ALA A 58 13.79 55.15 -28.94
C ALA A 58 15.15 55.54 -28.33
N ALA A 59 16.11 54.63 -28.56
CA ALA A 59 17.55 54.81 -28.71
C ALA A 59 18.39 55.02 -27.43
N GLU A 60 19.23 54.02 -27.10
CA GLU A 60 20.68 54.01 -27.38
C GLU A 60 21.38 53.01 -26.45
N ALA A 61 22.03 52.02 -27.05
CA ALA A 61 23.04 51.20 -26.41
C ALA A 61 24.31 51.27 -27.27
N LYS A 62 25.29 52.04 -26.80
CA LYS A 62 26.71 51.94 -27.17
C LYS A 62 27.54 52.53 -26.02
N GLY A 63 28.65 51.88 -25.69
CA GLY A 63 29.73 52.50 -24.92
C GLY A 63 30.27 51.64 -23.78
N GLU A 64 31.16 50.72 -24.16
CA GLU A 64 32.47 50.46 -23.56
C GLU A 64 32.79 50.94 -22.12
N GLY A 65 33.52 50.07 -21.41
CA GLY A 65 34.80 50.51 -20.83
C GLY A 65 34.94 50.42 -19.31
N SER A 66 35.70 49.41 -18.89
CA SER A 66 36.81 49.48 -17.91
C SER A 66 36.60 50.07 -16.50
N GLY A 67 37.10 49.34 -15.50
CA GLY A 67 37.90 49.96 -14.44
C GLY A 67 37.46 49.71 -13.00
N GLY A 68 38.07 48.69 -12.38
CA GLY A 68 38.94 48.87 -11.21
C GLY A 68 38.38 49.31 -9.85
N SER A 69 38.73 48.50 -8.84
CA SER A 69 38.87 48.82 -7.39
C SER A 69 37.57 49.12 -6.63
N GLY A 70 37.37 48.73 -5.36
CA GLY A 70 38.21 48.13 -4.33
C GLY A 70 37.58 48.49 -2.96
N GLN A 71 37.66 47.57 -1.99
CA GLN A 71 37.31 47.73 -0.56
C GLN A 71 35.80 47.90 -0.25
N GLY A 72 35.19 47.33 0.80
CA GLY A 72 35.64 46.57 1.96
C GLY A 72 34.56 46.66 3.06
N ALA A 73 34.44 45.60 3.89
CA ALA A 73 33.71 45.51 5.18
C ALA A 73 32.16 45.52 5.13
N ARG A 74 31.39 44.82 5.98
CA ARG A 74 31.65 43.92 7.11
C ARG A 74 30.35 43.15 7.47
N LEU A 75 30.52 41.85 7.71
CA LEU A 75 29.86 40.94 8.67
C LEU A 75 28.71 41.46 9.57
N GLN A 76 27.62 40.68 9.61
CA GLN A 76 26.96 40.26 10.86
C GLN A 76 26.63 38.76 10.83
N GLN A 77 27.42 37.97 11.55
CA GLN A 77 27.10 36.59 11.95
C GLN A 77 26.37 36.62 13.31
N ARG A 78 25.25 35.94 13.43
CA ARG A 78 24.60 35.66 14.71
C ARG A 78 25.10 34.31 15.26
N ARG A 79 25.72 34.37 16.44
CA ARG A 79 26.18 33.23 17.26
C ARG A 79 25.01 32.56 17.98
N TRP A 80 25.05 31.23 18.04
CA TRP A 80 24.38 30.41 19.06
C TRP A 80 25.32 30.21 20.26
N PRO A 81 24.82 30.16 21.51
CA PRO A 81 25.68 30.01 22.69
C PRO A 81 26.05 28.56 22.98
N LYS A 82 27.34 28.34 23.28
CA LYS A 82 27.89 27.15 23.95
C LYS A 82 27.58 27.21 25.45
N GLY A 83 27.34 26.04 26.07
CA GLY A 83 27.10 25.90 27.51
C GLY A 83 28.33 26.13 28.39
N PRO A 84 28.28 25.81 29.70
CA PRO A 84 29.46 25.75 30.54
C PRO A 84 29.77 24.34 31.05
N ALA A 85 31.07 24.09 31.23
CA ALA A 85 31.66 22.91 31.83
C ALA A 85 32.27 23.24 33.20
N ALA A 86 32.28 22.21 34.07
CA ALA A 86 33.26 21.86 35.10
C ALA A 86 33.54 22.78 36.32
N ALA A 87 33.48 22.17 37.50
CA ALA A 87 34.40 22.42 38.61
C ALA A 87 34.63 21.12 39.40
N ALA A 88 35.90 20.87 39.77
CA ALA A 88 36.39 19.76 40.57
C ALA A 88 36.86 20.25 41.95
N VAL A 89 37.21 19.28 42.83
CA VAL A 89 38.00 19.34 44.08
C VAL A 89 37.19 19.36 45.40
N ALA A 90 37.24 18.26 46.16
CA ALA A 90 37.99 18.14 47.43
C ALA A 90 37.79 16.77 48.11
N GLN A 91 38.87 16.27 48.72
CA GLN A 91 39.03 15.04 49.50
C GLN A 91 38.29 15.09 50.86
N GLY A 92 38.00 13.91 51.42
CA GLY A 92 37.61 13.72 52.81
C GLY A 92 37.61 12.24 53.19
N ASP A 93 38.62 11.86 53.96
CA ASP A 93 39.01 10.53 54.43
C ASP A 93 38.19 10.06 55.67
N ASN A 94 38.42 8.82 56.10
CA ASN A 94 37.92 8.06 57.28
C ASN A 94 36.60 7.28 57.10
N GLY A 95 36.48 6.00 57.46
CA GLY A 95 37.37 5.10 58.17
C GLY A 95 36.55 4.07 58.98
N GLY A 96 37.01 2.81 59.01
CA GLY A 96 36.53 1.72 59.89
C GLY A 96 35.35 0.93 59.32
N GLY A 97 35.34 -0.40 59.24
CA GLY A 97 36.06 -1.41 60.01
C GLY A 97 35.04 -2.32 60.71
N GLY A 98 35.10 -3.63 60.46
CA GLY A 98 34.34 -4.65 61.22
C GLY A 98 33.53 -5.59 60.31
N THR A 99 34.09 -6.67 59.77
CA THR A 99 34.19 -8.02 60.37
C THR A 99 32.89 -8.60 60.94
N GLY A 100 32.40 -9.67 60.30
CA GLY A 100 32.11 -10.91 61.03
C GLY A 100 30.66 -11.39 61.14
N ARG A 101 30.42 -12.53 60.48
CA ARG A 101 29.64 -13.70 60.94
C ARG A 101 28.10 -13.67 60.93
N SER A 102 27.54 -14.56 60.10
CA SER A 102 26.30 -15.32 60.32
C SER A 102 26.38 -16.16 61.62
N PRO A 103 25.28 -16.66 62.23
CA PRO A 103 24.53 -17.83 61.70
C PRO A 103 23.03 -18.00 62.12
N ALA A 104 22.37 -19.01 61.51
CA ALA A 104 21.37 -19.99 62.02
C ALA A 104 20.05 -19.51 62.72
N GLN A 105 18.86 -19.86 62.21
CA GLN A 105 17.97 -21.02 62.50
C GLN A 105 17.14 -20.98 63.81
N GLU A 106 15.80 -21.13 63.66
CA GLU A 106 14.78 -21.86 64.48
C GLU A 106 13.39 -21.41 63.97
N GLU A 107 12.42 -22.19 63.45
CA GLU A 107 11.75 -23.48 63.75
C GLU A 107 10.48 -23.38 64.64
N ALA A 108 9.42 -24.10 64.20
CA ALA A 108 8.16 -24.52 64.87
C ALA A 108 6.97 -23.51 64.94
N ALA A 109 5.68 -23.85 64.77
CA ALA A 109 4.93 -25.12 64.70
C ALA A 109 3.53 -24.94 64.02
N ALA A 110 2.93 -26.06 63.60
CA ALA A 110 1.61 -26.24 62.94
C ALA A 110 0.38 -26.19 63.91
N PRO A 111 -0.87 -26.35 63.40
CA PRO A 111 -1.45 -27.70 63.38
C PRO A 111 -2.31 -28.12 62.15
N ALA A 112 -2.41 -29.45 62.04
CA ALA A 112 -3.16 -30.40 61.20
C ALA A 112 -4.70 -30.19 61.05
N ALA A 113 -5.50 -30.91 60.24
CA ALA A 113 -5.42 -31.76 59.04
C ALA A 113 -6.85 -32.29 58.75
N ARG A 114 -7.15 -32.66 57.49
CA ARG A 114 -8.15 -33.66 56.95
C ARG A 114 -8.63 -33.16 55.57
N GLY A 115 -8.62 -33.88 54.45
CA GLY A 115 -8.28 -35.26 54.11
C GLY A 115 -8.18 -35.44 52.56
N ILE A 116 -7.48 -36.51 52.18
CA ILE A 116 -6.92 -36.98 50.88
C ILE A 116 -8.04 -37.74 50.07
N PRO A 117 -7.99 -37.98 48.72
CA PRO A 117 -6.81 -38.42 47.98
C PRO A 117 -6.47 -37.88 46.58
N CYS A 118 -5.16 -37.93 46.34
CA CYS A 118 -4.40 -37.71 45.12
C CYS A 118 -4.59 -38.81 44.07
N VAL A 119 -4.33 -38.46 42.81
CA VAL A 119 -3.68 -39.32 41.82
C VAL A 119 -2.55 -38.50 41.20
N GLU A 120 -1.31 -38.89 41.47
CA GLU A 120 -0.10 -38.29 40.89
C GLU A 120 0.29 -39.00 39.58
N ASP A 121 0.83 -38.19 38.67
CA ASP A 121 1.43 -38.52 37.40
C ASP A 121 2.62 -39.51 37.50
N PRO A 122 2.69 -40.53 36.63
CA PRO A 122 3.85 -41.40 36.54
C PRO A 122 4.70 -41.07 35.30
N ILE A 123 5.58 -40.08 35.37
CA ILE A 123 6.72 -39.96 34.43
C ILE A 123 7.98 -39.58 35.20
N LEU A 124 8.43 -40.45 36.10
CA LEU A 124 9.81 -40.43 36.61
C LEU A 124 10.14 -41.73 37.36
N LEU A 125 10.03 -42.89 36.70
CA LEU A 125 10.58 -44.15 37.22
C LEU A 125 10.68 -45.25 36.14
N LEU A 126 11.46 -45.04 35.07
CA LEU A 126 11.87 -46.14 34.18
C LEU A 126 13.28 -45.92 33.58
N LEU A 127 14.24 -45.64 34.46
CA LEU A 127 15.65 -45.95 34.22
C LEU A 127 16.13 -46.90 35.31
N SER A 128 15.86 -48.20 35.14
CA SER A 128 16.86 -49.25 35.34
C SER A 128 16.24 -50.64 35.18
N SER A 129 17.04 -51.51 34.56
CA SER A 129 17.01 -52.98 34.59
C SER A 129 16.26 -53.74 33.48
N ALA A 130 16.98 -54.79 33.05
CA ALA A 130 16.55 -55.96 32.29
C ALA A 130 16.55 -55.89 30.75
N SER A 131 17.77 -55.99 30.23
CA SER A 131 18.12 -56.90 29.13
C SER A 131 17.38 -58.25 29.22
N SER A 132 16.71 -58.66 28.15
CA SER A 132 16.87 -59.96 27.45
C SER A 132 15.59 -60.38 26.71
N GLY A 133 15.72 -60.54 25.39
CA GLY A 133 14.92 -61.46 24.57
C GLY A 133 13.49 -61.05 24.21
N GLN A 134 13.30 -60.48 23.01
CA GLN A 134 12.24 -60.88 22.06
C GLN A 134 12.33 -60.07 20.74
N GLU A 135 13.13 -60.54 19.79
CA GLU A 135 13.20 -60.00 18.41
C GLU A 135 11.97 -60.35 17.53
N GLY A 136 10.91 -60.93 18.09
CA GLY A 136 9.72 -61.34 17.34
C GLY A 136 8.52 -60.37 17.37
N ALA A 137 8.48 -59.44 18.33
CA ALA A 137 7.31 -58.57 18.54
C ALA A 137 7.36 -57.26 17.74
N ALA A 138 8.55 -56.65 17.62
CA ALA A 138 8.75 -55.38 16.92
C ALA A 138 8.43 -55.46 15.41
N ALA A 139 8.73 -56.59 14.75
CA ALA A 139 8.44 -56.76 13.32
C ALA A 139 6.94 -56.89 13.00
N LYS A 140 6.13 -57.35 13.97
CA LYS A 140 4.67 -57.47 13.83
C LYS A 140 3.98 -56.12 14.04
N GLU A 141 4.45 -55.31 14.97
CA GLU A 141 3.98 -53.94 15.16
C GLU A 141 4.37 -53.03 14.00
N GLN A 142 5.59 -53.14 13.48
CA GLN A 142 6.03 -52.31 12.35
C GLN A 142 5.22 -52.58 11.07
N LYS A 143 4.86 -53.83 10.80
CA LYS A 143 3.96 -54.17 9.67
C LYS A 143 2.53 -53.66 9.89
N ARG A 144 2.04 -53.62 11.13
CA ARG A 144 0.72 -53.09 11.47
C ARG A 144 0.67 -51.57 11.31
N TRP A 145 1.73 -50.87 11.74
CA TRP A 145 1.89 -49.43 11.52
C TRP A 145 2.03 -49.07 10.05
N GLN A 146 2.78 -49.83 9.25
CA GLN A 146 2.87 -49.62 7.81
C GLN A 146 1.55 -49.88 7.06
N GLY A 147 0.74 -50.83 7.52
CA GLY A 147 -0.62 -51.05 7.02
C GLY A 147 -1.53 -49.85 7.32
N PHE A 148 -1.54 -49.38 8.56
CA PHE A 148 -2.32 -48.21 8.98
C PHE A 148 -1.90 -46.93 8.23
N GLN A 149 -0.61 -46.76 7.95
CA GLN A 149 -0.09 -45.61 7.19
C GLN A 149 -0.46 -45.67 5.69
N LYS A 150 -0.60 -46.87 5.12
CA LYS A 150 -1.10 -47.05 3.75
C LYS A 150 -2.61 -46.82 3.66
N ASP A 151 -3.37 -47.28 4.64
CA ASP A 151 -4.82 -47.07 4.69
C ASP A 151 -5.17 -45.61 4.97
N LEU A 152 -4.37 -44.92 5.80
CA LEU A 152 -4.50 -43.47 6.03
C LEU A 152 -4.14 -42.67 4.77
N HIS A 153 -3.08 -43.03 4.04
CA HIS A 153 -2.77 -42.39 2.76
C HIS A 153 -3.83 -42.68 1.69
N ALA A 154 -4.39 -43.89 1.64
CA ALA A 154 -5.48 -44.21 0.71
C ALA A 154 -6.77 -43.46 1.07
N ALA A 155 -7.07 -43.30 2.36
CA ALA A 155 -8.20 -42.50 2.84
C ALA A 155 -8.01 -41.00 2.57
N ILE A 156 -6.81 -40.45 2.78
CA ILE A 156 -6.47 -39.06 2.45
C ILE A 156 -6.54 -38.85 0.93
N PHE A 157 -6.02 -39.80 0.14
CA PHE A 157 -6.06 -39.73 -1.32
C PHE A 157 -7.49 -39.85 -1.86
N LEU A 158 -8.35 -40.67 -1.25
CA LEU A 158 -9.77 -40.78 -1.61
C LEU A 158 -10.58 -39.54 -1.20
N VAL A 159 -10.29 -38.93 -0.04
CA VAL A 159 -10.90 -37.66 0.39
C VAL A 159 -10.44 -36.48 -0.49
N GLN A 160 -9.17 -36.46 -0.91
CA GLN A 160 -8.64 -35.45 -1.83
C GLN A 160 -9.14 -35.63 -3.26
N HIS A 161 -9.34 -36.87 -3.74
CA HIS A 161 -9.87 -37.10 -5.09
C HIS A 161 -11.40 -37.00 -5.19
N ALA A 162 -12.14 -37.31 -4.12
CA ALA A 162 -13.59 -37.07 -4.06
C ALA A 162 -13.94 -35.57 -4.13
N ALA A 163 -13.00 -34.69 -3.75
CA ALA A 163 -13.14 -33.23 -3.89
C ALA A 163 -12.84 -32.69 -5.30
N VAL A 164 -12.32 -33.50 -6.23
CA VAL A 164 -11.84 -33.04 -7.56
C VAL A 164 -12.70 -33.54 -8.73
N ARG A 165 -13.78 -34.30 -8.48
CA ARG A 165 -14.77 -34.65 -9.52
C ARG A 165 -16.20 -34.36 -9.08
N LYS A 166 -16.53 -33.08 -9.01
CA LYS A 166 -17.88 -32.60 -9.35
C LYS A 166 -17.74 -31.43 -10.29
N GLU A 167 -18.26 -31.64 -11.50
CA GLU A 167 -18.45 -30.59 -12.49
C GLU A 167 -19.23 -29.42 -11.86
N GLY A 168 -18.68 -28.21 -11.98
CA GLY A 168 -19.46 -26.98 -12.10
C GLY A 168 -20.36 -26.50 -10.96
N VAL A 169 -20.17 -26.94 -9.70
CA VAL A 169 -20.92 -26.37 -8.56
C VAL A 169 -19.95 -25.96 -7.46
N GLN A 170 -19.76 -24.65 -7.34
CA GLN A 170 -19.04 -23.98 -6.27
C GLN A 170 -19.66 -24.37 -4.93
N VAL A 171 -18.90 -25.07 -4.09
CA VAL A 171 -19.29 -25.32 -2.70
C VAL A 171 -19.33 -23.96 -2.01
N CYS A 172 -20.53 -23.50 -1.64
CA CYS A 172 -20.71 -22.30 -0.84
C CYS A 172 -20.06 -22.51 0.53
N CYS A 173 -18.80 -22.11 0.69
CA CYS A 173 -18.31 -21.73 2.00
C CYS A 173 -19.19 -20.58 2.49
N SER A 174 -19.66 -20.65 3.74
CA SER A 174 -20.36 -19.54 4.40
C SER A 174 -19.52 -18.26 4.47
N GLU A 175 -18.21 -18.39 4.25
CA GLU A 175 -17.29 -17.29 4.02
C GLU A 175 -17.18 -17.03 2.51
N GLY A 176 -17.79 -15.95 2.03
CA GLY A 176 -17.64 -15.51 0.64
C GLY A 176 -16.19 -15.11 0.29
N PRO A 177 -15.88 -14.90 -1.00
CA PRO A 177 -14.49 -14.82 -1.47
C PRO A 177 -13.71 -13.67 -0.84
N VAL A 178 -12.45 -13.96 -0.56
CA VAL A 178 -11.48 -13.01 -0.04
C VAL A 178 -10.42 -12.78 -1.11
N ALA A 179 -10.33 -11.57 -1.64
CA ALA A 179 -9.24 -11.18 -2.51
C ALA A 179 -8.32 -10.20 -1.79
N SER A 180 -7.02 -10.30 -2.04
CA SER A 180 -6.04 -9.37 -1.49
C SER A 180 -5.18 -8.75 -2.59
N ALA A 181 -4.74 -7.52 -2.39
CA ALA A 181 -3.85 -6.81 -3.31
C ALA A 181 -2.74 -6.06 -2.55
N PRO A 182 -1.48 -6.09 -3.02
CA PRO A 182 -0.34 -5.51 -2.32
C PRO A 182 -0.29 -3.98 -2.44
N GLY A 183 0.42 -3.37 -1.49
CA GLY A 183 0.93 -2.02 -1.60
C GLY A 183 2.08 -1.93 -2.61
N LYS A 184 2.56 -0.71 -2.84
CA LYS A 184 3.62 -0.44 -3.82
C LYS A 184 4.69 0.53 -3.31
N VAL A 185 5.87 0.46 -3.93
CA VAL A 185 6.96 1.44 -3.79
C VAL A 185 7.53 1.73 -5.18
N LEU A 186 7.55 3.01 -5.59
CA LEU A 186 8.14 3.42 -6.87
C LEU A 186 9.61 3.82 -6.65
N ILE A 187 10.54 2.99 -7.11
CA ILE A 187 11.99 3.14 -6.88
C ILE A 187 12.62 4.09 -7.91
N THR A 188 12.19 3.99 -9.17
CA THR A 188 12.65 4.86 -10.28
C THR A 188 11.48 5.31 -11.12
N GLY A 189 11.68 6.34 -11.96
CA GLY A 189 10.64 6.89 -12.82
C GLY A 189 9.74 7.93 -12.16
N GLY A 190 10.10 8.43 -10.95
CA GLY A 190 9.44 9.57 -10.32
C GLY A 190 9.27 10.72 -11.32
N TYR A 191 8.03 11.21 -11.46
CA TYR A 191 7.58 12.19 -12.47
C TYR A 191 7.65 11.73 -13.93
N LEU A 192 8.74 11.10 -14.37
CA LEU A 192 8.91 10.61 -15.74
C LEU A 192 7.79 9.64 -16.15
N ILE A 193 7.39 8.73 -15.25
CA ILE A 193 6.36 7.70 -15.46
C ILE A 193 4.98 8.26 -15.80
N LEU A 194 4.78 9.57 -15.61
CA LEU A 194 3.55 10.25 -16.03
C LEU A 194 3.46 10.38 -17.56
N GLU A 195 4.57 10.18 -18.29
CA GLU A 195 4.65 10.41 -19.74
C GLU A 195 5.35 9.25 -20.45
N ARG A 196 4.76 8.77 -21.55
CA ARG A 196 5.41 7.79 -22.43
C ARG A 196 6.60 8.42 -23.15
N PRO A 197 7.66 7.65 -23.46
CA PRO A 197 7.84 6.21 -23.23
C PRO A 197 8.58 5.87 -21.92
N ASN A 198 8.57 6.77 -20.92
CA ASN A 198 9.40 6.58 -19.74
C ASN A 198 8.86 5.46 -18.85
N ALA A 199 9.77 4.60 -18.40
CA ALA A 199 9.47 3.52 -17.47
C ALA A 199 9.77 3.91 -16.02
N GLY A 200 9.14 3.18 -15.09
CA GLY A 200 9.57 3.16 -13.70
C GLY A 200 9.60 1.75 -13.13
N LEU A 201 10.50 1.54 -12.18
CA LEU A 201 10.62 0.29 -11.42
C LEU A 201 9.73 0.39 -10.19
N VAL A 202 8.71 -0.46 -10.13
CA VAL A 202 7.70 -0.48 -9.07
C VAL A 202 7.79 -1.83 -8.38
N LEU A 203 7.91 -1.80 -7.05
CA LEU A 203 7.91 -3.00 -6.22
C LEU A 203 6.56 -3.11 -5.52
N SER A 204 5.98 -4.30 -5.51
CA SER A 204 4.87 -4.62 -4.62
C SER A 204 5.39 -5.06 -3.26
N THR A 205 4.59 -4.86 -2.22
CA THR A 205 5.00 -5.10 -0.82
C THR A 205 4.20 -6.20 -0.15
N THR A 206 4.75 -6.77 0.91
CA THR A 206 4.06 -7.72 1.81
C THR A 206 2.82 -7.13 2.50
N ALA A 207 2.71 -5.81 2.61
CA ALA A 207 1.48 -5.17 3.11
C ALA A 207 0.37 -5.26 2.06
N ARG A 208 -0.80 -5.80 2.44
CA ARG A 208 -1.93 -6.05 1.53
C ARG A 208 -3.24 -5.44 2.04
N PHE A 209 -4.08 -5.02 1.10
CA PHE A 209 -5.51 -4.80 1.37
C PHE A 209 -6.27 -6.07 1.04
N TYR A 210 -7.27 -6.39 1.85
CA TYR A 210 -8.17 -7.51 1.72
C TYR A 210 -9.59 -6.99 1.56
N ALA A 211 -10.32 -7.56 0.59
CA ALA A 211 -11.74 -7.36 0.42
C ALA A 211 -12.45 -8.70 0.52
N ILE A 212 -13.45 -8.75 1.39
CA ILE A 212 -14.28 -9.93 1.65
C ILE A 212 -15.66 -9.61 1.10
N GLY A 213 -16.10 -10.34 0.09
CA GLY A 213 -17.45 -10.20 -0.49
C GLY A 213 -18.34 -11.34 -0.02
N ARG A 214 -19.53 -11.02 0.53
CA ARG A 214 -20.52 -12.00 1.02
C ARG A 214 -21.94 -11.58 0.63
N PRO A 215 -22.90 -12.51 0.55
CA PRO A 215 -24.31 -12.13 0.45
C PRO A 215 -24.74 -11.40 1.73
N LEU A 216 -25.50 -10.32 1.60
CA LEU A 216 -26.06 -9.60 2.76
C LEU A 216 -27.25 -10.36 3.37
N TYR A 217 -27.99 -11.08 2.54
CA TYR A 217 -29.17 -11.85 2.89
C TYR A 217 -29.00 -13.31 2.44
N GLU A 218 -29.24 -14.26 3.34
CA GLU A 218 -29.17 -15.70 3.03
C GLU A 218 -30.23 -16.12 2.02
N GLU A 219 -31.45 -15.57 2.16
CA GLU A 219 -32.58 -15.85 1.30
C GLU A 219 -33.05 -14.59 0.55
N VAL A 220 -33.31 -14.76 -0.75
CA VAL A 220 -33.96 -13.73 -1.58
C VAL A 220 -35.45 -13.75 -1.27
N LYS A 221 -36.03 -12.62 -0.85
CA LYS A 221 -37.47 -12.53 -0.56
C LYS A 221 -38.28 -12.78 -1.84
N LEU A 222 -39.46 -13.39 -1.71
CA LEU A 222 -40.31 -13.71 -2.87
C LEU A 222 -40.78 -12.47 -3.66
N GLU A 223 -40.70 -11.27 -3.08
CA GLU A 223 -41.06 -9.99 -3.73
C GLU A 223 -39.85 -9.28 -4.36
N SER A 224 -38.64 -9.85 -4.23
CA SER A 224 -37.38 -9.21 -4.64
C SER A 224 -37.21 -9.06 -6.15
N TRP A 225 -37.92 -9.85 -6.96
CA TRP A 225 -37.87 -9.76 -8.43
C TRP A 225 -38.38 -8.42 -8.98
N ALA A 226 -39.13 -7.65 -8.17
CA ALA A 226 -39.61 -6.31 -8.51
C ALA A 226 -38.67 -5.18 -8.04
N TRP A 227 -37.57 -5.50 -7.34
CA TRP A 227 -36.67 -4.46 -6.83
C TRP A 227 -35.82 -3.87 -7.96
N ALA A 228 -35.90 -2.55 -8.12
CA ALA A 228 -34.98 -1.80 -8.98
C ALA A 228 -33.60 -1.59 -8.32
N TRP A 229 -33.43 -2.03 -7.08
CA TRP A 229 -32.30 -1.71 -6.20
C TRP A 229 -31.83 -2.94 -5.44
N THR A 230 -30.55 -2.97 -5.11
CA THR A 230 -29.97 -3.91 -4.15
C THR A 230 -29.23 -3.17 -3.05
N ASP A 231 -29.16 -3.79 -1.87
CA ASP A 231 -28.47 -3.26 -0.71
C ASP A 231 -26.98 -3.60 -0.79
N VAL A 232 -26.15 -2.60 -0.51
CA VAL A 232 -24.70 -2.76 -0.39
C VAL A 232 -24.27 -2.27 0.98
N LYS A 233 -23.85 -3.19 1.85
CA LYS A 233 -23.21 -2.88 3.12
C LYS A 233 -21.70 -2.86 2.92
N LEU A 234 -21.07 -1.78 3.37
CA LEU A 234 -19.63 -1.61 3.34
C LEU A 234 -19.12 -1.42 4.77
N THR A 235 -18.18 -2.26 5.19
CA THR A 235 -17.60 -2.23 6.53
C THR A 235 -16.08 -2.06 6.45
N SER A 236 -15.54 -1.09 7.19
CA SER A 236 -14.09 -0.96 7.41
C SER A 236 -13.82 -0.83 8.91
N PRO A 237 -13.56 -1.96 9.60
CA PRO A 237 -13.40 -1.98 11.06
C PRO A 237 -12.27 -1.07 11.57
N GLN A 238 -11.16 -1.00 10.86
CA GLN A 238 -10.00 -0.17 11.22
C GLN A 238 -10.31 1.33 11.25
N LEU A 239 -11.22 1.76 10.38
CA LEU A 239 -11.70 3.13 10.31
C LEU A 239 -12.90 3.36 11.23
N SER A 240 -13.43 2.32 11.89
CA SER A 240 -14.73 2.35 12.59
C SER A 240 -15.85 2.91 11.70
N ARG A 241 -15.82 2.59 10.40
CA ARG A 241 -16.79 3.07 9.41
C ARG A 241 -17.64 1.92 8.89
N GLU A 242 -18.95 2.16 8.89
CA GLU A 242 -19.94 1.32 8.23
C GLU A 242 -20.86 2.22 7.41
N ALA A 243 -21.12 1.84 6.17
CA ALA A 243 -22.04 2.55 5.28
C ALA A 243 -22.95 1.56 4.58
N THR A 244 -24.21 1.93 4.40
CA THR A 244 -25.18 1.15 3.62
C THR A 244 -25.66 2.00 2.46
N TYR A 245 -25.58 1.43 1.26
CA TYR A 245 -25.94 2.10 0.02
C TYR A 245 -27.05 1.32 -0.70
N LYS A 246 -27.78 2.03 -1.57
CA LYS A 246 -28.68 1.43 -2.56
C LYS A 246 -28.00 1.46 -3.93
N LEU A 247 -27.82 0.28 -4.53
CA LEU A 247 -27.25 0.11 -5.87
C LEU A 247 -28.35 -0.13 -6.89
N SER A 248 -28.40 0.67 -7.94
CA SER A 248 -29.37 0.48 -9.03
C SER A 248 -29.06 -0.79 -9.82
N LEU A 249 -30.05 -1.68 -9.95
CA LEU A 249 -29.91 -2.87 -10.80
C LEU A 249 -29.97 -2.52 -12.30
N ASN A 250 -30.48 -1.35 -12.68
CA ASN A 250 -30.49 -0.94 -14.09
C ASN A 250 -29.15 -0.32 -14.48
N ASN A 251 -28.68 0.68 -13.72
CA ASN A 251 -27.53 1.49 -14.15
C ASN A 251 -26.23 1.16 -13.41
N ALA A 252 -26.27 0.27 -12.41
CA ALA A 252 -25.13 -0.08 -11.55
C ALA A 252 -24.51 1.15 -10.84
N THR A 253 -25.36 2.10 -10.43
CA THR A 253 -24.96 3.33 -9.73
C THR A 253 -25.40 3.30 -8.27
N LEU A 254 -24.54 3.78 -7.36
CA LEU A 254 -24.85 3.92 -5.94
C LEU A 254 -25.52 5.26 -5.63
N GLN A 255 -26.43 5.29 -4.66
CA GLN A 255 -26.99 6.51 -4.07
C GLN A 255 -26.17 6.94 -2.83
N ASP A 256 -26.19 8.24 -2.50
CA ASP A 256 -25.60 8.84 -1.28
C ASP A 256 -24.11 8.54 -1.07
N THR A 257 -23.30 8.99 -2.02
CA THR A 257 -21.85 8.76 -2.10
C THR A 257 -21.03 9.61 -1.12
N THR A 258 -20.17 8.99 -0.30
CA THR A 258 -19.25 9.61 0.67
C THR A 258 -17.79 9.18 0.52
N ASN A 259 -17.49 8.01 -0.06
CA ASN A 259 -16.14 7.50 -0.32
C ASN A 259 -15.96 7.09 -1.80
N PRO A 260 -15.41 7.97 -2.65
CA PRO A 260 -15.41 7.77 -4.09
C PRO A 260 -14.62 6.53 -4.54
N PHE A 261 -13.55 6.14 -3.84
CA PHE A 261 -12.73 5.01 -4.30
C PHE A 261 -13.46 3.67 -4.23
N VAL A 262 -14.06 3.37 -3.07
CA VAL A 262 -14.77 2.10 -2.88
C VAL A 262 -16.07 2.10 -3.69
N GLU A 263 -16.77 3.23 -3.75
CA GLU A 263 -18.01 3.34 -4.50
C GLU A 263 -17.80 3.14 -6.00
N GLN A 264 -16.74 3.73 -6.57
CA GLN A 264 -16.42 3.49 -7.98
C GLN A 264 -15.98 2.04 -8.20
N ALA A 265 -15.22 1.44 -7.27
CA ALA A 265 -14.85 0.02 -7.34
C ALA A 265 -16.08 -0.90 -7.44
N VAL A 266 -17.07 -0.69 -6.57
CA VAL A 266 -18.33 -1.47 -6.56
C VAL A 266 -19.13 -1.24 -7.85
N GLN A 267 -19.34 0.01 -8.25
CA GLN A 267 -20.13 0.37 -9.43
C GLN A 267 -19.52 -0.23 -10.71
N TYR A 268 -18.20 -0.07 -10.89
CA TYR A 268 -17.50 -0.59 -12.05
C TYR A 268 -17.44 -2.12 -12.08
N ALA A 269 -17.23 -2.78 -10.93
CA ALA A 269 -17.24 -4.25 -10.87
C ALA A 269 -18.61 -4.84 -11.23
N VAL A 270 -19.70 -4.28 -10.67
CA VAL A 270 -21.06 -4.75 -10.98
C VAL A 270 -21.45 -4.43 -12.43
N ALA A 271 -21.08 -3.26 -12.94
CA ALA A 271 -21.33 -2.91 -14.33
C ALA A 271 -20.55 -3.80 -15.30
N ALA A 272 -19.32 -4.20 -14.96
CA ALA A 272 -18.54 -5.15 -15.75
C ALA A 272 -19.20 -6.54 -15.78
N ALA A 273 -19.69 -7.03 -14.63
CA ALA A 273 -20.43 -8.30 -14.58
C ALA A 273 -21.66 -8.28 -15.50
N LYS A 274 -22.47 -7.21 -15.43
CA LYS A 274 -23.64 -7.05 -16.31
C LYS A 274 -23.28 -6.97 -17.79
N ALA A 275 -22.17 -6.31 -18.11
CA ALA A 275 -21.70 -6.19 -19.49
C ALA A 275 -21.21 -7.53 -20.08
N LEU A 276 -20.60 -8.39 -19.26
CA LEU A 276 -19.93 -9.61 -19.71
C LEU A 276 -20.80 -10.86 -19.63
N HIS A 277 -21.81 -10.91 -18.77
CA HIS A 277 -22.81 -11.97 -18.75
C HIS A 277 -23.89 -11.69 -19.80
N ILE A 278 -23.64 -12.10 -21.05
CA ILE A 278 -24.55 -11.82 -22.18
C ILE A 278 -25.71 -12.83 -22.25
N ASP A 279 -25.44 -14.09 -21.91
CA ASP A 279 -26.41 -15.20 -21.93
C ASP A 279 -27.47 -15.03 -20.85
N GLN A 280 -28.73 -15.38 -21.16
CA GLN A 280 -29.85 -15.19 -20.24
C GLN A 280 -29.66 -15.94 -18.92
N ASP A 281 -29.18 -17.19 -18.98
CA ASP A 281 -28.92 -18.00 -17.77
C ASP A 281 -27.89 -17.34 -16.83
N LYS A 282 -26.84 -16.74 -17.40
CA LYS A 282 -25.81 -16.04 -16.62
C LYS A 282 -26.33 -14.72 -16.06
N LYS A 283 -27.17 -13.99 -16.81
CA LYS A 283 -27.85 -12.79 -16.32
C LYS A 283 -28.77 -13.11 -15.16
N ASP A 284 -29.53 -14.20 -15.25
CA ASP A 284 -30.45 -14.63 -14.20
C ASP A 284 -29.68 -15.07 -12.94
N ALA A 285 -28.57 -15.79 -13.12
CA ALA A 285 -27.66 -16.13 -12.01
C ALA A 285 -27.06 -14.88 -11.34
N LEU A 286 -26.56 -13.93 -12.15
CA LEU A 286 -26.03 -12.64 -11.66
C LEU A 286 -27.10 -11.85 -10.90
N ASN A 287 -28.30 -11.73 -11.46
CA ASN A 287 -29.41 -11.04 -10.81
C ASN A 287 -29.76 -11.70 -9.48
N LYS A 288 -29.78 -13.04 -9.41
CA LYS A 288 -30.02 -13.75 -8.16
C LYS A 288 -28.98 -13.43 -7.09
N LEU A 289 -27.69 -13.40 -7.46
CA LEU A 289 -26.61 -12.99 -6.55
C LEU A 289 -26.80 -11.54 -6.08
N LEU A 290 -27.08 -10.63 -7.01
CA LEU A 290 -27.30 -9.22 -6.66
C LEU A 290 -28.53 -9.03 -5.76
N LEU A 291 -29.59 -9.81 -5.92
CA LEU A 291 -30.80 -9.73 -5.06
C LEU A 291 -30.56 -10.20 -3.63
N GLN A 292 -29.49 -10.94 -3.36
CA GLN A 292 -29.06 -11.28 -2.00
C GLN A 292 -28.39 -10.09 -1.28
N GLY A 293 -28.15 -8.97 -1.98
CA GLY A 293 -27.38 -7.85 -1.45
C GLY A 293 -25.89 -8.19 -1.33
N LEU A 294 -25.07 -7.15 -1.21
CA LEU A 294 -23.62 -7.27 -1.11
C LEU A 294 -23.16 -6.80 0.27
N ASP A 295 -22.53 -7.66 1.05
CA ASP A 295 -21.77 -7.30 2.24
C ASP A 295 -20.28 -7.34 1.91
N ILE A 296 -19.63 -6.17 1.98
CA ILE A 296 -18.23 -5.97 1.62
C ILE A 296 -17.48 -5.51 2.86
N THR A 297 -16.53 -6.31 3.33
CA THR A 297 -15.61 -5.92 4.39
C THR A 297 -14.23 -5.62 3.81
N ILE A 298 -13.67 -4.45 4.13
CA ILE A 298 -12.34 -4.01 3.69
C ILE A 298 -11.40 -3.93 4.89
N LEU A 299 -10.24 -4.56 4.76
CA LEU A 299 -9.17 -4.59 5.75
C LEU A 299 -7.85 -4.23 5.06
N GLY A 300 -7.01 -3.39 5.67
CA GLY A 300 -5.66 -3.09 5.19
C GLY A 300 -4.63 -3.39 6.26
N CYS A 301 -3.48 -3.98 5.90
CA CYS A 301 -2.38 -4.16 6.86
C CYS A 301 -2.01 -2.83 7.55
N ASN A 302 -1.51 -2.94 8.79
CA ASN A 302 -1.17 -1.77 9.60
C ASN A 302 -0.17 -0.85 8.89
N ASP A 303 0.75 -1.40 8.09
CA ASP A 303 1.78 -0.64 7.37
C ASP A 303 1.24 0.38 6.35
N PHE A 304 -0.04 0.33 5.96
CA PHE A 304 -0.64 1.38 5.12
C PHE A 304 -0.92 2.69 5.85
N TYR A 305 -0.90 2.65 7.18
CA TYR A 305 -1.29 3.74 8.07
C TYR A 305 -0.14 4.09 9.02
N SER A 306 -0.01 5.37 9.35
CA SER A 306 0.94 5.80 10.37
C SER A 306 0.36 5.54 11.76
N TYR A 307 1.04 4.72 12.55
CA TYR A 307 0.77 4.51 13.97
C TYR A 307 1.69 5.33 14.87
N ARG A 308 2.55 6.18 14.29
CA ARG A 308 3.53 6.98 15.03
C ARG A 308 2.90 7.73 16.20
N ALA A 309 1.83 8.49 15.96
CA ALA A 309 1.19 9.30 16.99
C ALA A 309 0.69 8.43 18.17
N GLN A 310 0.18 7.22 17.90
CA GLN A 310 -0.24 6.29 18.95
C GLN A 310 0.95 5.72 19.74
N ILE A 311 2.05 5.43 19.04
CA ILE A 311 3.29 4.92 19.64
C ILE A 311 3.91 5.98 20.54
N GLU A 312 4.07 7.20 20.03
CA GLU A 312 4.63 8.34 20.76
C GLU A 312 3.75 8.72 21.96
N ALA A 313 2.42 8.73 21.82
CA ALA A 313 1.50 9.02 22.91
C ALA A 313 1.59 8.00 24.07
N ARG A 314 2.02 6.77 23.78
CA ARG A 314 2.26 5.73 24.79
C ARG A 314 3.69 5.76 25.35
N GLY A 315 4.54 6.68 24.90
CA GLY A 315 5.95 6.76 25.28
C GLY A 315 6.77 5.55 24.80
N LEU A 316 6.31 4.85 23.77
CA LEU A 316 6.98 3.68 23.23
C LEU A 316 8.02 4.08 22.16
N PRO A 317 9.10 3.31 22.00
CA PRO A 317 10.14 3.60 21.01
C PRO A 317 9.64 3.42 19.57
N LEU A 318 10.13 4.24 18.64
CA LEU A 318 9.84 4.15 17.21
C LEU A 318 10.65 3.03 16.52
N ILE A 319 10.42 1.79 16.94
CA ILE A 319 11.11 0.59 16.45
C ILE A 319 10.11 -0.41 15.83
N PRO A 320 10.53 -1.28 14.90
CA PRO A 320 9.66 -2.26 14.25
C PRO A 320 8.94 -3.18 15.24
N GLU A 321 9.58 -3.56 16.34
CA GLU A 321 9.01 -4.43 17.37
C GLU A 321 7.77 -3.80 18.00
N THR A 322 7.77 -2.48 18.19
CA THR A 322 6.60 -1.76 18.73
C THR A 322 5.44 -1.76 17.74
N LEU A 323 5.73 -1.61 16.44
CA LEU A 323 4.72 -1.71 15.40
C LEU A 323 4.16 -3.15 15.30
N ALA A 324 5.02 -4.17 15.46
CA ALA A 324 4.64 -5.58 15.44
C ALA A 324 3.79 -6.01 16.65
N MET A 325 3.86 -5.27 17.78
CA MET A 325 3.00 -5.51 18.94
C MET A 325 1.55 -5.05 18.73
N LEU A 326 1.28 -4.23 17.71
CA LEU A 326 -0.09 -3.84 17.40
C LEU A 326 -0.83 -5.04 16.79
N PRO A 327 -2.04 -5.38 17.28
CA PRO A 327 -2.87 -6.37 16.62
C PRO A 327 -3.04 -6.04 15.13
N SER A 328 -3.05 -7.04 14.26
CA SER A 328 -3.32 -6.77 12.86
C SER A 328 -4.69 -6.16 12.68
N PHE A 329 -4.79 -5.28 11.68
CA PHE A 329 -6.00 -4.51 11.42
C PHE A 329 -6.42 -3.67 12.63
N SER A 330 -5.45 -3.05 13.31
CA SER A 330 -5.70 -2.14 14.42
C SER A 330 -6.51 -0.92 14.00
N SER A 331 -7.25 -0.34 14.95
CA SER A 331 -7.95 0.91 14.72
C SER A 331 -6.96 2.06 14.54
N ILE A 332 -7.18 2.88 13.51
CA ILE A 332 -6.35 4.04 13.25
C ILE A 332 -6.79 5.23 14.10
N THR A 333 -5.88 6.15 14.36
CA THR A 333 -6.21 7.46 14.92
C THR A 333 -6.38 8.45 13.78
N PHE A 334 -7.50 9.18 13.78
CA PHE A 334 -7.73 10.27 12.85
C PHE A 334 -6.98 11.52 13.32
N ASN A 335 -6.44 12.28 12.37
CA ASN A 335 -5.89 13.59 12.69
C ASN A 335 -7.05 14.52 13.06
N GLU A 336 -6.97 15.19 14.22
CA GLU A 336 -7.95 16.20 14.62
C GLU A 336 -7.87 17.40 13.66
N ASP A 337 -9.02 17.85 13.13
CA ASP A 337 -9.10 19.14 12.46
C ASP A 337 -8.81 20.23 13.50
N GLU A 338 -7.69 20.95 13.36
CA GLU A 338 -7.44 22.17 14.14
C GLU A 338 -8.49 23.24 13.78
N SER A 339 -9.68 23.11 14.37
CA SER A 339 -10.78 24.06 14.29
C SER A 339 -10.67 25.15 15.36
N ASN A 340 -9.44 25.50 15.78
CA ASN A 340 -9.20 26.58 16.73
C ASN A 340 -7.92 27.37 16.40
N GLY A 341 -8.11 28.50 15.71
CA GLY A 341 -7.32 29.72 15.94
C GLY A 341 -6.12 29.99 15.03
N ILE A 342 -6.36 30.85 14.04
CA ILE A 342 -5.44 31.84 13.43
C ILE A 342 -3.99 31.79 13.95
N LEU A 343 -3.06 31.25 13.16
CA LEU A 343 -1.76 31.84 12.77
C LEU A 343 -0.90 30.81 12.00
N SER A 344 -0.36 31.23 10.86
CA SER A 344 0.55 30.52 9.94
C SER A 344 -0.11 29.58 8.92
N GLY A 345 0.20 29.79 7.64
CA GLY A 345 -0.34 29.06 6.49
C GLY A 345 0.16 27.61 6.42
N GLN A 346 -0.22 26.79 7.38
CA GLN A 346 0.03 25.35 7.38
C GLN A 346 -1.07 24.61 6.64
N THR A 347 -0.65 23.75 5.72
CA THR A 347 -1.47 22.78 5.00
C THR A 347 -2.26 21.90 5.96
N CYS A 348 -3.59 21.85 5.80
CA CYS A 348 -4.44 20.91 6.52
C CYS A 348 -3.90 19.48 6.37
N LYS A 349 -3.59 18.82 7.49
CA LYS A 349 -3.15 17.42 7.50
C LYS A 349 -4.31 16.54 7.00
N PRO A 350 -4.02 15.46 6.24
CA PRO A 350 -5.08 14.54 5.81
C PRO A 350 -5.73 13.88 7.03
N GLU A 351 -7.04 13.64 6.99
CA GLU A 351 -7.81 12.99 8.06
C GLU A 351 -7.16 11.67 8.53
N VAL A 352 -6.60 10.91 7.59
CA VAL A 352 -5.87 9.66 7.84
C VAL A 352 -4.41 9.82 7.41
N ALA A 353 -3.48 9.62 8.34
CA ALA A 353 -2.06 9.59 8.04
C ALA A 353 -1.70 8.26 7.33
N LYS A 354 -1.24 8.37 6.09
CA LYS A 354 -0.88 7.24 5.22
C LYS A 354 0.63 7.19 5.01
N THR A 355 1.18 6.00 4.88
CA THR A 355 2.63 5.76 4.69
C THR A 355 3.12 5.89 3.25
N GLY A 356 2.23 6.20 2.29
CA GLY A 356 2.59 6.35 0.88
C GLY A 356 2.63 5.05 0.05
N LEU A 357 2.31 3.90 0.67
CA LEU A 357 2.26 2.57 0.02
C LEU A 357 1.18 2.39 -1.06
N GLY A 358 0.43 3.44 -1.41
CA GLY A 358 -0.61 3.34 -2.45
C GLY A 358 -1.90 2.66 -1.98
N SER A 359 -2.33 2.93 -0.74
CA SER A 359 -3.53 2.32 -0.14
C SER A 359 -4.80 2.42 -0.98
N SER A 360 -5.01 3.52 -1.72
CA SER A 360 -6.19 3.66 -2.59
C SER A 360 -6.19 2.69 -3.77
N ALA A 361 -5.02 2.44 -4.36
CA ALA A 361 -4.88 1.49 -5.47
C ALA A 361 -5.08 0.05 -4.97
N ALA A 362 -4.35 -0.33 -3.91
CA ALA A 362 -4.46 -1.67 -3.31
C ALA A 362 -5.91 -1.98 -2.87
N MET A 363 -6.57 -1.05 -2.16
CA MET A 363 -7.97 -1.18 -1.77
C MET A 363 -8.89 -1.33 -2.98
N THR A 364 -8.80 -0.43 -3.97
CA THR A 364 -9.64 -0.48 -5.18
C THR A 364 -9.49 -1.81 -5.90
N THR A 365 -8.25 -2.26 -6.11
CA THR A 365 -7.93 -3.53 -6.75
C THR A 365 -8.49 -4.71 -5.98
N SER A 366 -8.33 -4.76 -4.65
CA SER A 366 -8.86 -5.86 -3.82
C SER A 366 -10.39 -5.97 -3.91
N VAL A 367 -11.11 -4.84 -3.86
CA VAL A 367 -12.58 -4.81 -3.95
C VAL A 367 -13.05 -5.24 -5.34
N VAL A 368 -12.44 -4.71 -6.41
CA VAL A 368 -12.77 -5.10 -7.78
C VAL A 368 -12.52 -6.58 -7.99
N ALA A 369 -11.37 -7.10 -7.54
CA ALA A 369 -11.02 -8.51 -7.66
C ALA A 369 -12.00 -9.43 -6.91
N ALA A 370 -12.31 -9.11 -5.65
CA ALA A 370 -13.26 -9.88 -4.85
C ALA A 370 -14.65 -9.93 -5.50
N LEU A 371 -15.14 -8.78 -5.98
CA LEU A 371 -16.47 -8.70 -6.60
C LEU A 371 -16.53 -9.35 -7.97
N LEU A 372 -15.55 -9.13 -8.85
CA LEU A 372 -15.53 -9.79 -10.15
C LEU A 372 -15.44 -11.32 -10.00
N HIS A 373 -14.70 -11.80 -9.00
CA HIS A 373 -14.65 -13.23 -8.69
C HIS A 373 -15.98 -13.73 -8.12
N TYR A 374 -16.54 -13.04 -7.12
CA TYR A 374 -17.84 -13.38 -6.52
C TYR A 374 -18.98 -13.44 -7.54
N LEU A 375 -19.00 -12.49 -8.46
CA LEU A 375 -20.03 -12.39 -9.49
C LEU A 375 -19.79 -13.38 -10.66
N GLY A 376 -18.72 -14.17 -10.64
CA GLY A 376 -18.44 -15.18 -11.68
C GLY A 376 -17.95 -14.58 -13.00
N VAL A 377 -17.24 -13.46 -12.94
CA VAL A 377 -16.64 -12.80 -14.11
C VAL A 377 -15.19 -13.24 -14.32
N VAL A 378 -14.44 -13.46 -13.23
CA VAL A 378 -13.03 -13.90 -13.26
C VAL A 378 -12.80 -15.08 -12.32
N ASN A 379 -11.80 -15.90 -12.60
CA ASN A 379 -11.38 -17.01 -11.75
C ASN A 379 -9.95 -16.80 -11.26
N LEU A 380 -9.81 -16.08 -10.14
CA LEU A 380 -8.52 -15.75 -9.56
C LEU A 380 -7.90 -16.97 -8.87
N GLN A 381 -6.61 -17.17 -9.08
CA GLN A 381 -5.85 -18.23 -8.44
C GLN A 381 -5.46 -17.84 -7.01
N SER A 382 -5.35 -18.85 -6.14
CA SER A 382 -4.79 -18.67 -4.81
C SER A 382 -3.26 -18.61 -4.87
N SER A 383 -2.65 -17.79 -4.02
CA SER A 383 -1.20 -17.62 -3.88
C SER A 383 -0.44 -18.94 -3.72
N ALA A 384 -1.09 -19.98 -3.16
CA ALA A 384 -0.51 -21.31 -2.94
C ALA A 384 -0.46 -22.22 -4.19
N ARG A 385 -1.09 -21.83 -5.31
CA ARG A 385 -1.11 -22.62 -6.56
C ARG A 385 -0.87 -21.74 -7.79
N LYS A 386 0.33 -21.18 -7.94
CA LYS A 386 0.74 -20.65 -9.24
C LYS A 386 1.07 -21.81 -10.18
N SER A 387 0.16 -22.09 -11.12
CA SER A 387 0.45 -22.90 -12.31
C SER A 387 1.33 -22.09 -13.26
N LEU A 388 2.21 -22.75 -14.03
CA LEU A 388 3.10 -22.15 -15.04
C LEU A 388 2.37 -21.51 -16.26
N VAL A 389 1.04 -21.38 -16.18
CA VAL A 389 0.19 -20.79 -17.22
C VAL A 389 -0.54 -19.61 -16.60
N ASP A 390 0.06 -18.43 -16.71
CA ASP A 390 -0.59 -17.16 -16.35
C ASP A 390 -1.82 -16.98 -17.26
N ASN A 391 -3.02 -17.10 -16.69
CA ASN A 391 -4.23 -16.59 -17.35
C ASN A 391 -4.22 -15.05 -17.21
N ASP A 392 -3.36 -14.39 -18.00
CA ASP A 392 -3.21 -12.93 -18.00
C ASP A 392 -4.55 -12.23 -18.32
N SER A 393 -5.50 -12.91 -18.99
CA SER A 393 -6.81 -12.35 -19.33
C SER A 393 -7.67 -11.93 -18.14
N ASP A 394 -7.68 -12.71 -17.07
CA ASP A 394 -8.50 -12.40 -15.89
C ASP A 394 -7.87 -11.26 -15.09
N LEU A 395 -6.53 -11.25 -14.99
CA LEU A 395 -5.78 -10.16 -14.37
C LEU A 395 -5.89 -8.86 -15.18
N ASP A 396 -5.83 -8.94 -16.50
CA ASP A 396 -6.04 -7.81 -17.41
C ASP A 396 -7.44 -7.22 -17.23
N LEU A 397 -8.47 -8.06 -17.06
CA LEU A 397 -9.81 -7.58 -16.76
C LEU A 397 -9.86 -6.87 -15.40
N VAL A 398 -9.29 -7.47 -14.35
CA VAL A 398 -9.19 -6.81 -13.03
C VAL A 398 -8.47 -5.47 -13.14
N HIS A 399 -7.35 -5.41 -13.86
CA HIS A 399 -6.59 -4.18 -14.08
C HIS A 399 -7.40 -3.12 -14.79
N VAL A 400 -8.04 -3.43 -15.92
CA VAL A 400 -8.85 -2.48 -16.68
C VAL A 400 -9.95 -1.88 -15.79
N ILE A 401 -10.72 -2.73 -15.11
CA ILE A 401 -11.84 -2.29 -14.27
C ILE A 401 -11.35 -1.48 -13.05
N ALA A 402 -10.32 -1.97 -12.35
CA ALA A 402 -9.75 -1.26 -11.20
C ALA A 402 -9.12 0.07 -11.60
N GLN A 403 -8.43 0.12 -12.75
CA GLN A 403 -7.77 1.32 -13.23
C GLN A 403 -8.78 2.41 -13.61
N CYS A 404 -9.89 2.03 -14.26
CA CYS A 404 -10.99 2.93 -14.57
C CYS A 404 -11.64 3.48 -13.31
N ALA A 405 -12.03 2.58 -12.39
CA ALA A 405 -12.65 2.96 -11.11
C ALA A 405 -11.75 3.93 -10.33
N HIS A 406 -10.46 3.64 -10.25
CA HIS A 406 -9.47 4.48 -9.56
C HIS A 406 -9.31 5.84 -10.23
N CYS A 407 -9.20 5.91 -11.57
CA CYS A 407 -9.09 7.18 -12.30
C CYS A 407 -10.31 8.08 -12.11
N VAL A 408 -11.52 7.49 -12.12
CA VAL A 408 -12.77 8.23 -11.90
C VAL A 408 -12.84 8.72 -10.46
N ALA A 409 -12.54 7.87 -9.48
CA ALA A 409 -12.52 8.25 -8.07
C ALA A 409 -11.48 9.34 -7.77
N GLN A 410 -10.33 9.31 -8.45
CA GLN A 410 -9.27 10.30 -8.31
C GLN A 410 -9.58 11.62 -9.05
N GLY A 411 -10.54 11.62 -9.98
CA GLY A 411 -10.89 12.78 -10.82
C GLY A 411 -9.82 13.16 -11.84
N LYS A 412 -8.83 12.29 -12.11
CA LYS A 412 -7.76 12.53 -13.09
C LYS A 412 -7.19 11.21 -13.59
N ILE A 413 -6.61 11.24 -14.79
CA ILE A 413 -5.82 10.10 -15.28
C ILE A 413 -4.41 10.18 -14.69
N GLY A 414 -4.15 9.36 -13.67
CA GLY A 414 -2.83 9.11 -13.11
C GLY A 414 -1.94 8.26 -14.03
N SER A 415 -0.74 7.92 -13.57
CA SER A 415 0.18 7.03 -14.29
C SER A 415 -0.31 5.60 -14.39
N GLY A 416 -1.09 5.13 -13.42
CA GLY A 416 -1.62 3.76 -13.36
C GLY A 416 -0.65 2.69 -12.87
N PHE A 417 0.61 3.04 -12.59
CA PHE A 417 1.59 2.10 -12.05
C PHE A 417 1.18 1.50 -10.70
N ASP A 418 0.39 2.24 -9.91
CA ASP A 418 -0.03 1.84 -8.57
C ASP A 418 -1.11 0.75 -8.63
N VAL A 419 -2.12 0.93 -9.47
CA VAL A 419 -3.13 -0.11 -9.75
C VAL A 419 -2.48 -1.29 -10.47
N SER A 420 -1.62 -1.03 -11.45
CA SER A 420 -0.92 -2.09 -12.19
C SER A 420 -0.06 -2.95 -11.25
N ALA A 421 0.71 -2.36 -10.33
CA ALA A 421 1.50 -3.12 -9.36
C ALA A 421 0.62 -3.89 -8.36
N ALA A 422 -0.53 -3.33 -7.97
CA ALA A 422 -1.50 -4.05 -7.16
C ALA A 422 -2.12 -5.27 -7.87
N VAL A 423 -2.16 -5.28 -9.20
CA VAL A 423 -2.70 -6.42 -9.98
C VAL A 423 -1.62 -7.44 -10.32
N TYR A 424 -0.49 -6.98 -10.85
CA TYR A 424 0.53 -7.87 -11.43
C TYR A 424 1.74 -8.11 -10.53
N GLY A 425 1.92 -7.30 -9.49
CA GLY A 425 3.07 -7.36 -8.58
C GLY A 425 4.24 -6.49 -9.03
N SER A 426 5.46 -6.85 -8.59
CA SER A 426 6.68 -6.09 -8.87
C SER A 426 6.99 -6.11 -10.37
N GLN A 427 7.28 -4.94 -10.93
CA GLN A 427 7.37 -4.75 -12.37
C GLN A 427 8.17 -3.52 -12.78
N ARG A 428 8.67 -3.58 -14.00
CA ARG A 428 8.96 -2.40 -14.81
C ARG A 428 7.69 -2.01 -15.55
N TYR A 429 7.25 -0.77 -15.36
CA TYR A 429 5.98 -0.27 -15.88
C TYR A 429 6.17 0.93 -16.82
N VAL A 430 5.48 0.93 -17.95
CA VAL A 430 5.26 2.10 -18.82
C VAL A 430 3.76 2.39 -18.88
N ARG A 431 3.40 3.64 -18.61
CA ARG A 431 2.02 4.12 -18.59
C ARG A 431 1.27 3.90 -19.91
N PHE A 432 -0.02 3.59 -19.83
CA PHE A 432 -0.96 3.59 -20.97
C PHE A 432 -1.22 5.00 -21.53
N SER A 433 -1.51 5.10 -22.82
CA SER A 433 -1.96 6.32 -23.47
C SER A 433 -3.29 6.80 -22.86
N PRO A 434 -3.41 8.07 -22.41
CA PRO A 434 -4.64 8.56 -21.76
C PRO A 434 -5.92 8.40 -22.59
N THR A 435 -5.80 8.26 -23.91
CA THR A 435 -6.91 8.05 -24.86
C THR A 435 -7.70 6.77 -24.60
N VAL A 436 -7.10 5.73 -24.00
CA VAL A 436 -7.79 4.46 -23.69
C VAL A 436 -8.92 4.65 -22.67
N LEU A 437 -8.89 5.75 -21.90
CA LEU A 437 -9.93 6.10 -20.93
C LEU A 437 -10.90 7.16 -21.44
N SER A 438 -10.81 7.56 -22.71
CA SER A 438 -11.76 8.51 -23.29
C SER A 438 -13.23 8.09 -23.14
N PRO A 439 -13.62 6.79 -23.26
CA PRO A 439 -15.02 6.42 -23.07
C PRO A 439 -15.51 6.61 -21.62
N ALA A 440 -14.62 6.51 -20.62
CA ALA A 440 -14.94 6.79 -19.21
C ALA A 440 -15.13 8.29 -18.93
N GLN A 441 -14.50 9.16 -19.71
CA GLN A 441 -14.59 10.61 -19.53
C GLN A 441 -15.87 11.19 -20.15
N ASP A 442 -16.40 10.56 -21.20
CA ASP A 442 -17.62 10.98 -21.91
C ASP A 442 -18.93 10.43 -21.27
N PHE A 443 -18.95 10.27 -19.94
CA PHE A 443 -20.04 9.63 -19.19
C PHE A 443 -21.40 10.35 -19.28
N VAL A 444 -21.48 11.57 -19.81
CA VAL A 444 -22.71 12.37 -19.83
C VAL A 444 -23.82 11.67 -20.64
N GLY A 445 -24.74 11.02 -19.92
CA GLY A 445 -25.93 10.37 -20.46
C GLY A 445 -25.77 8.92 -20.93
N LYS A 446 -24.61 8.27 -20.74
CA LYS A 446 -24.39 6.85 -21.10
C LYS A 446 -24.55 5.94 -19.88
N GLN A 447 -25.10 4.73 -20.07
CA GLN A 447 -25.09 3.69 -19.04
C GLN A 447 -23.66 3.19 -18.81
N LEU A 448 -23.27 2.98 -17.55
CA LEU A 448 -21.93 2.54 -17.16
C LEU A 448 -21.51 1.22 -17.83
N GLN A 449 -22.48 0.34 -18.09
CA GLN A 449 -22.26 -0.94 -18.79
C GLN A 449 -21.70 -0.71 -20.20
N ASN A 450 -22.25 0.24 -20.96
CA ASN A 450 -21.80 0.55 -22.32
C ASN A 450 -20.39 1.16 -22.30
N VAL A 451 -20.11 2.00 -21.31
CA VAL A 451 -18.78 2.58 -21.10
C VAL A 451 -17.75 1.49 -20.87
N ILE A 452 -18.06 0.48 -20.06
CA ILE A 452 -17.15 -0.66 -19.82
C ILE A 452 -16.92 -1.46 -21.10
N ILE A 453 -17.99 -1.75 -21.86
CA ILE A 453 -17.86 -2.46 -23.14
C ILE A 453 -16.94 -1.71 -24.10
N ASP A 454 -17.04 -0.38 -24.17
CA ASP A 454 -16.19 0.44 -25.03
C ASP A 454 -14.73 0.43 -24.54
N ILE A 455 -14.49 0.61 -23.24
CA ILE A 455 -13.14 0.58 -22.64
C ILE A 455 -12.46 -0.77 -22.83
N MET A 456 -13.20 -1.87 -22.75
CA MET A 456 -12.66 -3.22 -22.94
C MET A 456 -12.26 -3.50 -24.40
N LYS A 457 -12.81 -2.75 -25.37
CA LYS A 457 -12.41 -2.84 -26.79
C LYS A 457 -11.18 -2.00 -27.10
N GLU A 458 -10.85 -1.02 -26.25
CA GLU A 458 -9.67 -0.18 -26.43
C GLU A 458 -8.38 -1.00 -26.33
N LYS A 459 -7.37 -0.59 -27.10
CA LYS A 459 -6.05 -1.22 -27.03
C LYS A 459 -5.25 -0.59 -25.89
N TRP A 460 -5.27 -1.24 -24.74
CA TRP A 460 -4.44 -0.88 -23.60
C TRP A 460 -2.96 -1.08 -23.92
N ASP A 461 -2.23 0.01 -24.15
CA ASP A 461 -0.84 0.04 -24.62
C ASP A 461 0.19 0.25 -23.49
N HIS A 462 -0.20 0.01 -22.24
CA HIS A 462 0.76 -0.06 -21.14
C HIS A 462 1.73 -1.22 -21.37
N GLU A 463 2.96 -1.07 -20.87
CA GLU A 463 3.96 -2.12 -20.91
C GLU A 463 4.27 -2.55 -19.48
N LYS A 464 4.17 -3.85 -19.23
CA LYS A 464 4.52 -4.48 -17.96
C LYS A 464 5.54 -5.59 -18.23
N THR A 465 6.68 -5.56 -17.55
CA THR A 465 7.64 -6.67 -17.56
C THR A 465 8.06 -6.98 -16.14
N HIS A 466 8.13 -8.27 -15.80
CA HIS A 466 8.53 -8.72 -14.48
C HIS A 466 9.85 -8.09 -14.04
N PHE A 467 9.87 -7.57 -12.83
CA PHE A 467 11.05 -7.04 -12.18
C PHE A 467 10.93 -7.36 -10.70
N SER A 468 11.98 -7.91 -10.10
CA SER A 468 12.04 -8.13 -8.66
C SER A 468 13.43 -7.77 -8.17
N LEU A 469 13.54 -7.21 -6.98
CA LEU A 469 14.85 -7.09 -6.36
C LEU A 469 15.26 -8.44 -5.78
N PRO A 470 16.58 -8.66 -5.60
CA PRO A 470 17.03 -9.60 -4.59
C PRO A 470 16.37 -9.24 -3.24
N PRO A 471 16.06 -10.22 -2.38
CA PRO A 471 15.44 -9.92 -1.09
C PRO A 471 16.29 -8.89 -0.33
N LEU A 472 15.62 -8.04 0.47
CA LEU A 472 16.14 -7.03 1.42
C LEU A 472 15.94 -5.55 1.00
N MET A 473 14.67 -5.13 0.97
CA MET A 473 14.27 -3.72 0.98
C MET A 473 13.73 -3.34 2.37
N GLN A 474 14.08 -2.16 2.86
CA GLN A 474 13.55 -1.53 4.07
C GLN A 474 12.81 -0.24 3.71
N LEU A 475 11.64 -0.01 4.33
CA LEU A 475 10.86 1.22 4.17
C LEU A 475 10.69 1.89 5.53
N GLY A 476 10.82 3.21 5.57
CA GLY A 476 10.75 4.00 6.80
C GLY A 476 9.80 5.17 6.67
N GLU A 477 9.10 5.47 7.77
CA GLU A 477 8.23 6.61 7.94
C GLU A 477 8.94 7.71 8.77
N PRO A 478 9.39 8.82 8.14
CA PRO A 478 10.13 9.89 8.83
C PRO A 478 9.29 10.73 9.80
N GLY A 479 7.96 10.60 9.81
CA GLY A 479 7.05 11.22 10.78
C GLY A 479 6.36 12.51 10.34
N THR A 480 6.76 13.06 9.21
CA THR A 480 6.11 14.23 8.60
C THR A 480 5.00 13.78 7.66
N GLY A 481 3.84 13.42 8.24
CA GLY A 481 2.69 12.95 7.48
C GLY A 481 2.20 13.97 6.42
N GLY A 482 2.44 13.66 5.15
CA GLY A 482 1.71 14.20 4.01
C GLY A 482 2.45 15.27 3.21
N SER A 483 2.92 14.88 2.02
CA SER A 483 3.17 15.77 0.89
C SER A 483 2.00 15.71 -0.08
N SER A 484 1.50 16.88 -0.49
CA SER A 484 0.46 16.95 -1.53
C SER A 484 1.07 16.61 -2.89
N THR A 485 1.12 15.31 -3.21
CA THR A 485 1.59 14.79 -4.51
C THR A 485 0.98 15.55 -5.71
N PRO A 486 -0.33 15.87 -5.74
CA PRO A 486 -0.91 16.64 -6.84
C PRO A 486 -0.31 18.05 -6.99
N SER A 487 -0.02 18.73 -5.88
CA SER A 487 0.59 20.06 -5.88
C SER A 487 2.00 20.01 -6.46
N MET A 488 2.82 19.04 -6.05
CA MET A 488 4.19 18.89 -6.55
C MET A 488 4.24 18.56 -8.04
N VAL A 489 3.38 17.65 -8.50
CA VAL A 489 3.26 17.33 -9.94
C VAL A 489 2.81 18.56 -10.74
N GLY A 490 1.90 19.37 -10.19
CA GLY A 490 1.47 20.63 -10.80
C GLY A 490 2.63 21.61 -10.97
N ALA A 491 3.45 21.78 -9.93
CA ALA A 491 4.61 22.68 -9.95
C ALA A 491 5.67 22.24 -10.96
N VAL A 492 6.00 20.94 -11.02
CA VAL A 492 6.95 20.41 -12.02
C VAL A 492 6.45 20.66 -13.44
N LYS A 493 5.15 20.45 -13.71
CA LYS A 493 4.55 20.76 -15.02
C LYS A 493 4.57 22.25 -15.35
N GLN A 494 4.43 23.13 -14.36
CA GLN A 494 4.55 24.57 -14.57
C GLN A 494 6.00 24.95 -14.92
N TRP A 495 6.98 24.36 -14.21
CA TRP A 495 8.38 24.54 -14.52
C TRP A 495 8.76 24.07 -15.92
N GLN A 496 8.30 22.88 -16.35
CA GLN A 496 8.52 22.39 -17.71
C GLN A 496 8.01 23.35 -18.80
N LYS A 497 6.91 24.07 -18.53
CA LYS A 497 6.38 25.09 -19.45
C LYS A 497 7.17 26.40 -19.41
N PHE A 498 7.66 26.77 -18.23
CA PHE A 498 8.39 28.02 -18.01
C PHE A 498 9.82 27.96 -18.57
N ASP A 499 10.52 26.84 -18.38
CA ASP A 499 11.89 26.62 -18.88
C ASP A 499 12.01 25.26 -19.60
N PRO A 500 11.51 25.16 -20.85
CA PRO A 500 11.47 23.90 -21.56
C PRO A 500 12.85 23.30 -21.83
N GLN A 501 13.85 24.13 -22.13
CA GLN A 501 15.19 23.65 -22.46
C GLN A 501 15.87 22.99 -21.27
N LYS A 502 15.93 23.69 -20.13
CA LYS A 502 16.55 23.14 -18.92
C LYS A 502 15.75 21.95 -18.39
N SER A 503 14.43 22.04 -18.45
CA SER A 503 13.58 20.92 -18.03
C SER A 503 13.84 19.67 -18.84
N LEU A 504 13.98 19.79 -20.17
CA LEU A 504 14.24 18.67 -21.07
C LEU A 504 15.62 18.06 -20.83
N GLU A 505 16.64 18.88 -20.56
CA GLU A 505 17.98 18.42 -20.21
C GLU A 505 17.97 17.59 -18.92
N THR A 506 17.35 18.11 -17.85
CA THR A 506 17.19 17.37 -16.58
C THR A 506 16.36 16.10 -16.78
N TRP A 507 15.29 16.16 -17.57
CA TRP A 507 14.42 15.02 -17.87
C TRP A 507 15.19 13.89 -18.56
N LYS A 508 15.99 14.22 -19.58
CA LYS A 508 16.83 13.26 -20.32
C LYS A 508 17.87 12.61 -19.42
N ARG A 509 18.59 13.40 -18.63
CA ARG A 509 19.60 12.88 -17.69
C ARG A 509 19.00 11.93 -16.65
N LEU A 510 17.81 12.28 -16.12
CA LEU A 510 17.09 11.41 -15.19
C LEU A 510 16.63 10.11 -15.87
N ALA A 511 16.11 10.19 -17.10
CA ALA A 511 15.68 9.02 -17.86
C ALA A 511 16.84 8.08 -18.19
N GLU A 512 17.98 8.64 -18.62
CA GLU A 512 19.22 7.90 -18.88
C GLU A 512 19.72 7.21 -17.61
N ALA A 513 19.77 7.92 -16.47
CA ALA A 513 20.20 7.33 -15.20
C ALA A 513 19.25 6.21 -14.73
N ASN A 514 17.93 6.38 -14.86
CA ASN A 514 16.97 5.31 -14.55
C ASN A 514 17.19 4.06 -15.42
N SER A 515 17.48 4.24 -16.72
CA SER A 515 17.77 3.15 -17.66
C SER A 515 19.08 2.41 -17.32
N VAL A 516 20.12 3.16 -16.93
CA VAL A 516 21.39 2.57 -16.47
C VAL A 516 21.17 1.73 -15.20
N LEU A 517 20.43 2.24 -14.22
CA LEU A 517 20.13 1.50 -12.99
C LEU A 517 19.32 0.22 -13.27
N GLU A 518 18.30 0.31 -14.12
CA GLU A 518 17.53 -0.86 -14.59
C GLU A 518 18.46 -1.90 -15.22
N THR A 519 19.41 -1.47 -16.04
CA THR A 519 20.40 -2.35 -16.67
C THR A 519 21.30 -3.02 -15.63
N GLN A 520 21.74 -2.31 -14.59
CA GLN A 520 22.55 -2.91 -13.52
C GLN A 520 21.75 -3.96 -12.73
N PHE A 521 20.48 -3.70 -12.42
CA PHE A 521 19.64 -4.72 -11.77
C PHE A 521 19.44 -5.96 -12.64
N LYS A 522 19.27 -5.79 -13.96
CA LYS A 522 19.21 -6.93 -14.90
C LYS A 522 20.50 -7.73 -14.91
N ILE A 523 21.66 -7.07 -14.91
CA ILE A 523 22.97 -7.73 -14.82
C ILE A 523 23.09 -8.50 -13.50
N LEU A 524 22.73 -7.88 -12.37
CA LEU A 524 22.75 -8.54 -11.06
C LEU A 524 21.84 -9.77 -11.02
N GLY A 525 20.64 -9.70 -11.61
CA GLY A 525 19.74 -10.86 -11.74
C GLY A 525 20.36 -11.98 -12.58
N GLN A 526 20.96 -11.65 -13.73
CA GLN A 526 21.65 -12.63 -14.58
C GLN A 526 22.84 -13.29 -13.87
N LEU A 527 23.63 -12.51 -13.11
CA LEU A 527 24.74 -13.04 -12.32
C LEU A 527 24.25 -13.96 -11.20
N ALA A 528 23.14 -13.63 -10.54
CA ALA A 528 22.53 -14.49 -9.52
C ALA A 528 22.04 -15.82 -10.10
N GLU A 529 21.42 -15.81 -11.29
CA GLU A 529 20.96 -17.02 -11.99
C GLU A 529 22.11 -17.90 -12.48
N GLN A 530 23.19 -17.30 -13.01
CA GLN A 530 24.29 -18.03 -13.62
C GLN A 530 25.34 -18.51 -12.61
N GLN A 531 25.54 -17.75 -11.52
CA GLN A 531 26.68 -17.89 -10.61
C GLN A 531 26.26 -17.66 -9.15
N TRP A 532 25.25 -18.41 -8.70
CA TRP A 532 24.59 -18.19 -7.40
C TRP A 532 25.55 -18.14 -6.20
N GLU A 533 26.52 -19.05 -6.10
CA GLU A 533 27.43 -19.10 -4.94
C GLU A 533 28.35 -17.87 -4.85
N ASP A 534 28.96 -17.46 -5.97
CA ASP A 534 29.79 -16.26 -6.02
C ASP A 534 28.97 -15.00 -5.78
N TYR A 535 27.78 -14.92 -6.37
CA TYR A 535 26.84 -13.84 -6.14
C TYR A 535 26.48 -13.74 -4.65
N ARG A 536 26.00 -14.82 -4.05
CA ARG A 536 25.59 -14.87 -2.64
C ARG A 536 26.74 -14.50 -1.71
N HIS A 537 27.92 -15.08 -1.92
CA HIS A 537 29.11 -14.78 -1.12
C HIS A 537 29.48 -13.29 -1.20
N THR A 538 29.43 -12.72 -2.41
CA THR A 538 29.70 -11.30 -2.63
C THR A 538 28.71 -10.40 -1.90
N ILE A 539 27.40 -10.71 -1.98
CA ILE A 539 26.34 -9.94 -1.31
C ILE A 539 26.52 -9.96 0.22
N ILE A 540 26.81 -11.14 0.80
CA ILE A 540 27.05 -11.27 2.24
C ILE A 540 28.31 -10.48 2.66
N SER A 541 29.41 -10.65 1.93
CA SER A 541 30.67 -9.98 2.24
C SER A 541 30.55 -8.45 2.12
N CYS A 542 29.95 -7.94 1.05
CA CYS A 542 29.69 -6.51 0.87
C CYS A 542 28.70 -5.96 1.91
N GLY A 543 27.76 -6.79 2.39
CA GLY A 543 26.81 -6.43 3.44
C GLY A 543 27.48 -5.97 4.73
N SER A 544 28.63 -6.54 5.08
CA SER A 544 29.38 -6.22 6.31
C SER A 544 30.42 -5.10 6.13
N HIS A 545 30.39 -4.37 5.01
CA HIS A 545 31.41 -3.38 4.69
C HIS A 545 30.82 -2.11 4.07
N THR A 546 31.52 -0.99 4.25
CA THR A 546 31.21 0.25 3.52
C THR A 546 31.54 0.09 2.04
N HIS A 547 30.87 0.88 1.19
CA HIS A 547 30.99 0.76 -0.25
C HIS A 547 32.42 0.99 -0.79
N GLU A 548 33.25 1.75 -0.09
CA GLU A 548 34.66 1.98 -0.42
C GLU A 548 35.48 0.68 -0.37
N LYS A 549 35.11 -0.23 0.53
CA LYS A 549 35.82 -1.50 0.76
C LYS A 549 35.28 -2.66 -0.08
N TRP A 550 34.20 -2.49 -0.85
CA TRP A 550 33.60 -3.57 -1.63
C TRP A 550 34.57 -4.16 -2.66
N LYS A 551 35.40 -3.34 -3.32
CA LYS A 551 36.41 -3.80 -4.28
C LYS A 551 37.44 -4.75 -3.67
N GLU A 552 37.71 -4.60 -2.37
CA GLU A 552 38.67 -5.43 -1.62
C GLU A 552 38.10 -6.82 -1.31
N GLN A 553 36.78 -7.00 -1.41
CA GLN A 553 36.10 -8.25 -1.07
C GLN A 553 36.14 -9.29 -2.20
N ALA A 554 36.56 -8.90 -3.41
CA ALA A 554 36.55 -9.78 -4.57
C ALA A 554 37.78 -10.69 -4.60
N THR A 555 37.57 -12.00 -4.63
CA THR A 555 38.66 -13.01 -4.72
C THR A 555 38.85 -13.59 -6.12
N ASN A 556 37.83 -13.53 -6.97
CA ASN A 556 37.83 -14.06 -8.34
C ASN A 556 37.19 -13.06 -9.32
N GLN A 557 37.10 -13.41 -10.61
CA GLN A 557 36.54 -12.52 -11.63
C GLN A 557 35.02 -12.35 -11.50
N GLN A 558 34.32 -13.43 -11.17
CA GLN A 558 32.86 -13.47 -11.00
C GLN A 558 32.40 -12.49 -9.91
N GLN A 559 33.06 -12.51 -8.75
CA GLN A 559 32.81 -11.60 -7.64
C GLN A 559 33.12 -10.14 -8.02
N LYS A 560 34.18 -9.91 -8.83
CA LYS A 560 34.49 -8.55 -9.35
C LYS A 560 33.37 -8.02 -10.24
N ASP A 561 32.75 -8.87 -11.05
CA ASP A 561 31.66 -8.47 -11.95
C ASP A 561 30.40 -8.08 -11.15
N VAL A 562 30.08 -8.83 -10.09
CA VAL A 562 29.00 -8.49 -9.14
C VAL A 562 29.28 -7.15 -8.46
N ILE A 563 30.47 -6.97 -7.88
CA ILE A 563 30.86 -5.72 -7.20
C ILE A 563 30.82 -4.54 -8.17
N LYS A 564 31.30 -4.71 -9.40
CA LYS A 564 31.24 -3.67 -10.43
C LYS A 564 29.80 -3.22 -10.68
N SER A 565 28.87 -4.16 -10.81
CA SER A 565 27.46 -3.84 -11.04
C SER A 565 26.80 -3.19 -9.81
N LEU A 566 27.13 -3.65 -8.59
CA LEU A 566 26.68 -3.00 -7.34
C LEU A 566 27.16 -1.54 -7.23
N MET A 567 28.43 -1.28 -7.54
CA MET A 567 28.99 0.07 -7.52
C MET A 567 28.34 0.98 -8.57
N GLU A 568 28.19 0.50 -9.80
CA GLU A 568 27.55 1.27 -10.87
C GLU A 568 26.08 1.58 -10.52
N ALA A 569 25.35 0.61 -9.94
CA ALA A 569 23.99 0.82 -9.46
C ALA A 569 23.94 1.92 -8.39
N ARG A 570 24.83 1.84 -7.39
CA ARG A 570 24.95 2.82 -6.30
C ARG A 570 25.26 4.22 -6.82
N GLU A 571 26.29 4.36 -7.67
CA GLU A 571 26.69 5.65 -8.25
C GLU A 571 25.60 6.24 -9.14
N THR A 572 24.93 5.40 -9.92
CA THR A 572 23.81 5.81 -10.78
C THR A 572 22.64 6.32 -9.95
N PHE A 573 22.32 5.66 -8.84
CA PHE A 573 21.23 6.09 -7.98
C PHE A 573 21.51 7.42 -7.26
N LEU A 574 22.77 7.70 -6.89
CA LEU A 574 23.15 9.03 -6.41
C LEU A 574 22.91 10.12 -7.47
N LYS A 575 23.16 9.83 -8.76
CA LYS A 575 22.82 10.74 -9.86
C LYS A 575 21.31 10.93 -9.99
N ILE A 576 20.52 9.86 -9.84
CA ILE A 576 19.04 9.93 -9.84
C ILE A 576 18.55 10.88 -8.75
N ARG A 577 19.04 10.73 -7.51
CA ARG A 577 18.72 11.65 -6.40
C ARG A 577 19.09 13.08 -6.71
N LEU A 578 20.30 13.32 -7.22
CA LEU A 578 20.75 14.66 -7.62
C LEU A 578 19.82 15.30 -8.66
N TYR A 579 19.39 14.55 -9.69
CA TYR A 579 18.48 15.06 -10.71
C TYR A 579 17.07 15.32 -10.17
N MET A 580 16.57 14.49 -9.26
CA MET A 580 15.31 14.71 -8.54
C MET A 580 15.36 15.99 -7.68
N GLN A 581 16.46 16.22 -6.96
CA GLN A 581 16.70 17.44 -6.18
C GLN A 581 16.77 18.69 -7.07
N GLN A 582 17.47 18.61 -8.21
CA GLN A 582 17.56 19.70 -9.19
C GLN A 582 16.19 20.04 -9.77
N MET A 583 15.39 19.02 -10.12
CA MET A 583 14.01 19.20 -10.56
C MET A 583 13.16 19.87 -9.48
N GLY A 584 13.26 19.42 -8.23
CA GLY A 584 12.52 20.02 -7.10
C GLY A 584 12.89 21.49 -6.88
N THR A 585 14.19 21.79 -6.87
CA THR A 585 14.70 23.16 -6.74
C THR A 585 14.20 24.06 -7.87
N ALA A 586 14.26 23.58 -9.11
CA ALA A 586 13.83 24.35 -10.28
C ALA A 586 12.30 24.55 -10.33
N ALA A 587 11.54 23.58 -9.82
CA ALA A 587 10.08 23.65 -9.72
C ALA A 587 9.58 24.33 -8.43
N GLY A 588 10.46 24.71 -7.51
CA GLY A 588 10.09 25.33 -6.23
C GLY A 588 9.32 24.39 -5.30
N VAL A 589 9.56 23.08 -5.37
CA VAL A 589 8.91 22.06 -4.53
C VAL A 589 9.92 21.11 -3.90
N PRO A 590 9.70 20.69 -2.64
CA PRO A 590 10.68 19.89 -1.91
C PRO A 590 10.56 18.40 -2.28
N ILE A 591 10.99 18.01 -3.49
CA ILE A 591 10.94 16.62 -3.96
C ILE A 591 11.79 15.70 -3.09
N GLU A 592 13.03 16.11 -2.82
CA GLU A 592 13.84 15.52 -1.75
C GLU A 592 14.25 16.69 -0.85
N PRO A 593 13.51 16.96 0.25
CA PRO A 593 13.81 18.06 1.15
C PRO A 593 15.15 17.86 1.85
N GLU A 594 15.78 18.95 2.31
CA GLU A 594 17.09 18.93 2.98
C GLU A 594 17.16 17.94 4.15
N SER A 595 16.11 17.85 4.96
CA SER A 595 16.00 16.88 6.06
C SER A 595 16.06 15.43 5.59
N GLN A 596 15.39 15.12 4.47
CA GLN A 596 15.47 13.79 3.86
C GLN A 596 16.82 13.57 3.18
N THR A 597 17.40 14.57 2.53
CA THR A 597 18.75 14.47 1.96
C THR A 597 19.77 14.11 3.04
N CYS A 598 19.77 14.80 4.19
CA CYS A 598 20.66 14.47 5.31
C CYS A 598 20.45 13.05 5.82
N LEU A 599 19.20 12.62 6.01
CA LEU A 599 18.85 11.27 6.44
C LEU A 599 19.32 10.20 5.43
N LEU A 600 19.07 10.42 4.15
CA LEU A 600 19.40 9.49 3.08
C LEU A 600 20.90 9.41 2.84
N ASP A 601 21.63 10.52 2.97
CA ASP A 601 23.10 10.52 2.89
C ASP A 601 23.72 9.75 4.05
N ALA A 602 23.22 9.96 5.27
CA ALA A 602 23.62 9.15 6.42
C ALA A 602 23.29 7.66 6.22
N THR A 603 22.12 7.35 5.64
CA THR A 603 21.71 5.97 5.33
C THR A 603 22.63 5.35 4.27
N MET A 604 22.99 6.08 3.21
CA MET A 604 23.91 5.61 2.16
C MET A 604 25.34 5.33 2.67
N SER A 605 25.73 5.90 3.82
CA SER A 605 27.01 5.66 4.47
C SER A 605 27.04 4.41 5.36
N ILE A 606 25.88 3.78 5.62
CA ILE A 606 25.80 2.55 6.43
C ILE A 606 26.39 1.37 5.63
N GLU A 607 27.11 0.50 6.33
CA GLU A 607 27.67 -0.74 5.78
C GLU A 607 26.57 -1.62 5.16
N GLY A 608 26.80 -2.05 3.92
CA GLY A 608 25.86 -2.88 3.17
C GLY A 608 24.66 -2.16 2.57
N VAL A 609 24.54 -0.83 2.65
CA VAL A 609 23.48 -0.10 1.92
C VAL A 609 23.86 0.09 0.45
N LEU A 610 23.02 -0.46 -0.43
CA LEU A 610 23.15 -0.30 -1.87
C LEU A 610 22.51 1.02 -2.33
N LEU A 611 21.23 1.21 -2.03
CA LEU A 611 20.47 2.41 -2.40
C LEU A 611 19.70 2.93 -1.18
N ALA A 612 19.49 4.24 -1.10
CA ALA A 612 18.55 4.85 -0.17
C ALA A 612 18.00 6.15 -0.77
N GLY A 613 16.68 6.26 -0.87
CA GLY A 613 16.04 7.38 -1.56
C GLY A 613 14.60 7.64 -1.13
N VAL A 614 13.99 8.64 -1.78
CA VAL A 614 12.57 8.96 -1.64
C VAL A 614 11.76 8.19 -2.68
N PRO A 615 10.66 7.52 -2.32
CA PRO A 615 9.85 6.81 -3.30
C PRO A 615 8.90 7.76 -4.05
N GLY A 616 8.68 7.46 -5.33
CA GLY A 616 7.67 8.11 -6.15
C GLY A 616 7.83 9.62 -6.34
N ALA A 617 6.86 10.41 -5.84
CA ALA A 617 6.90 11.86 -5.96
C ALA A 617 7.84 12.53 -4.94
N GLY A 618 8.32 11.77 -3.95
CA GLY A 618 9.12 12.30 -2.85
C GLY A 618 8.31 13.17 -1.90
N GLY A 619 8.94 14.17 -1.32
CA GLY A 619 8.36 15.02 -0.29
C GLY A 619 8.78 14.56 1.10
N PHE A 620 7.81 14.35 1.97
CA PHE A 620 7.98 14.09 3.40
C PHE A 620 7.39 12.73 3.82
N ASP A 621 6.84 11.98 2.86
CA ASP A 621 5.98 10.83 3.08
C ASP A 621 6.75 9.61 3.61
N ALA A 622 7.75 9.14 2.86
CA ALA A 622 8.48 7.92 3.17
C ALA A 622 9.91 7.99 2.63
N VAL A 623 10.77 7.11 3.14
CA VAL A 623 12.10 6.83 2.60
C VAL A 623 12.26 5.32 2.45
N PHE A 624 13.07 4.88 1.51
CA PHE A 624 13.42 3.46 1.35
C PHE A 624 14.94 3.27 1.37
N ALA A 625 15.36 2.06 1.74
CA ALA A 625 16.71 1.57 1.57
C ALA A 625 16.71 0.16 0.96
N ILE A 626 17.69 -0.13 0.12
CA ILE A 626 17.97 -1.47 -0.40
C ILE A 626 19.32 -1.89 0.16
N THR A 627 19.34 -3.01 0.85
CA THR A 627 20.48 -3.48 1.66
C THR A 627 21.03 -4.81 1.13
N LEU A 628 22.31 -5.05 1.40
CA LEU A 628 23.00 -6.28 1.07
C LEU A 628 23.18 -7.12 2.35
N GLY A 629 22.91 -8.42 2.27
CA GLY A 629 23.12 -9.34 3.40
C GLY A 629 22.23 -9.00 4.62
N ASP A 630 22.82 -8.83 5.78
CA ASP A 630 22.12 -8.56 7.05
C ASP A 630 22.09 -7.07 7.45
N ALA A 631 22.40 -6.19 6.48
CA ALA A 631 22.53 -4.75 6.73
C ALA A 631 21.21 -4.03 7.05
N ASP A 632 20.07 -4.69 6.87
CA ASP A 632 18.76 -4.15 7.23
C ASP A 632 18.66 -3.82 8.72
N THR A 633 19.22 -4.66 9.60
CA THR A 633 19.27 -4.42 11.05
C THR A 633 19.98 -3.12 11.41
N ARG A 634 21.09 -2.80 10.73
CA ARG A 634 21.84 -1.55 10.93
C ARG A 634 21.03 -0.34 10.48
N VAL A 635 20.34 -0.44 9.33
CA VAL A 635 19.45 0.62 8.85
C VAL A 635 18.29 0.86 9.82
N ILE A 636 17.63 -0.20 10.27
CA ILE A 636 16.54 -0.15 11.26
C ILE A 636 17.00 0.58 12.53
N GLN A 637 18.17 0.21 13.09
CA GLN A 637 18.72 0.85 14.28
C GLN A 637 19.03 2.33 14.06
N ALA A 638 19.66 2.67 12.93
CA ALA A 638 20.00 4.04 12.59
C ALA A 638 18.75 4.91 12.41
N TRP A 639 17.76 4.43 11.66
CA TRP A 639 16.49 5.11 11.44
C TRP A 639 15.73 5.32 12.75
N SER A 640 15.62 4.29 13.59
CA SER A 640 14.94 4.39 14.88
C SER A 640 15.59 5.44 15.78
N THR A 641 16.92 5.53 15.79
CA THR A 641 17.69 6.55 16.54
C THR A 641 17.46 7.96 16.01
N LEU A 642 17.24 8.10 14.70
CA LEU A 642 16.93 9.37 14.05
C LEU A 642 15.43 9.71 14.08
N GLY A 643 14.63 8.93 14.83
CA GLY A 643 13.20 9.13 14.95
C GLY A 643 12.44 8.86 13.65
N VAL A 644 12.94 7.95 12.81
CA VAL A 644 12.25 7.40 11.62
C VAL A 644 11.73 6.02 12.02
N LEU A 645 10.43 5.78 11.87
CA LEU A 645 9.81 4.48 12.20
C LEU A 645 10.00 3.53 11.03
N PRO A 646 10.82 2.45 11.14
CA PRO A 646 10.93 1.47 10.08
C PRO A 646 9.65 0.60 10.05
N LEU A 647 9.10 0.40 8.86
CA LEU A 647 7.90 -0.39 8.63
C LEU A 647 8.24 -1.88 8.51
N LEU A 648 7.26 -2.77 8.69
CA LEU A 648 7.47 -4.23 8.63
C LEU A 648 7.42 -4.79 7.20
N VAL A 649 7.39 -3.89 6.21
CA VAL A 649 7.19 -4.25 4.81
C VAL A 649 8.47 -4.74 4.15
N LYS A 650 8.32 -5.78 3.34
CA LYS A 650 9.34 -6.27 2.43
C LYS A 650 8.78 -6.28 1.02
N GLU A 651 9.63 -6.49 0.02
CA GLU A 651 9.13 -6.81 -1.31
C GLU A 651 8.37 -8.14 -1.29
N ASP A 652 7.20 -8.15 -1.92
CA ASP A 652 6.49 -9.36 -2.33
C ASP A 652 6.14 -9.18 -3.81
N PRO A 653 6.74 -9.93 -4.75
CA PRO A 653 6.54 -9.72 -6.18
C PRO A 653 5.15 -10.19 -6.67
N HIS A 654 4.27 -10.66 -5.79
CA HIS A 654 2.95 -11.16 -6.13
C HIS A 654 1.90 -10.04 -6.12
N GLY A 655 1.20 -9.89 -7.24
CA GLY A 655 0.04 -9.02 -7.38
C GLY A 655 -1.21 -9.55 -6.65
N VAL A 656 -2.39 -9.30 -7.22
CA VAL A 656 -3.67 -9.67 -6.61
C VAL A 656 -3.82 -11.20 -6.49
N SER A 657 -4.41 -11.66 -5.40
CA SER A 657 -4.56 -13.09 -5.11
C SER A 657 -5.87 -13.41 -4.39
N LEU A 658 -6.35 -14.65 -4.57
CA LEU A 658 -7.44 -15.20 -3.77
C LEU A 658 -6.89 -15.82 -2.48
N GLU A 659 -7.45 -15.42 -1.34
CA GLU A 659 -7.05 -15.88 -0.01
C GLU A 659 -7.91 -17.05 0.48
N GLY A 660 -7.34 -17.88 1.35
CA GLY A 660 -8.00 -19.07 1.87
C GLY A 660 -9.12 -18.82 2.90
N GLY A 661 -9.32 -17.58 3.34
CA GLY A 661 -10.32 -17.20 4.34
C GLY A 661 -10.09 -15.78 4.87
N ASP A 662 -10.89 -15.38 5.86
CA ASP A 662 -10.73 -14.07 6.54
C ASP A 662 -9.34 -13.96 7.18
N PRO A 663 -8.52 -12.95 6.87
CA PRO A 663 -7.15 -12.86 7.39
C PRO A 663 -7.10 -12.73 8.92
N ARG A 664 -8.19 -12.26 9.56
CA ARG A 664 -8.25 -12.14 11.02
C ARG A 664 -8.35 -13.49 11.73
N THR A 665 -8.92 -14.51 11.09
CA THR A 665 -9.08 -15.85 11.70
C THR A 665 -7.82 -16.71 11.52
N GLN A 666 -7.04 -16.46 10.46
CA GLN A 666 -5.76 -17.12 10.22
C GLN A 666 -4.73 -16.76 11.30
N GLU A 667 -4.69 -15.51 11.73
CA GLU A 667 -3.80 -15.05 12.80
C GLU A 667 -4.20 -15.59 14.18
N MET A 668 -5.49 -15.70 14.47
CA MET A 668 -5.92 -16.37 15.70
C MET A 668 -5.51 -17.84 15.70
N SER A 669 -5.59 -18.51 14.54
CA SER A 669 -5.18 -19.92 14.41
C SER A 669 -3.67 -20.12 14.57
N SER A 670 -2.84 -19.18 14.09
CA SER A 670 -1.38 -19.21 14.31
C SER A 670 -0.97 -18.81 15.73
N ALA A 671 -1.67 -17.87 16.35
CA ALA A 671 -1.49 -17.51 17.76
C ALA A 671 -1.92 -18.64 18.71
N ILE A 672 -2.98 -19.39 18.38
CA ILE A 672 -3.43 -20.54 19.18
C ILE A 672 -2.49 -21.74 18.98
N SER A 673 -2.00 -22.01 17.76
CA SER A 673 -1.07 -23.12 17.51
C SER A 673 0.33 -22.92 18.10
N SER A 674 0.72 -21.67 18.39
CA SER A 674 1.95 -21.32 19.10
C SER A 674 1.83 -21.40 20.62
N ILE A 675 0.63 -21.61 21.18
CA ILE A 675 0.44 -21.98 22.59
C ILE A 675 0.67 -23.49 22.70
N HIS A 676 1.94 -23.89 22.86
CA HIS A 676 2.23 -25.18 23.50
C HIS A 676 1.83 -25.05 24.97
N ILE A 677 0.80 -25.80 25.36
CA ILE A 677 0.52 -26.07 26.77
C ILE A 677 1.64 -26.99 27.25
N GLU A 678 2.59 -26.43 28.00
CA GLU A 678 3.57 -27.22 28.76
C GLU A 678 2.92 -27.97 29.92
#